data_AF-A0A7K1KBK3-F1
#
_entry.id   AF-A0A7K1KBK3-F1
#
_cell.length_a   1.000
_cell.length_b   1.000
_cell.length_c   1.000
_cell.angle_alpha   90.00
_cell.angle_beta   90.00
_cell.angle_gamma   90.00
#
_symmetry.space_group_name_H-M   'P 1'
#
loop_
_entity.id
_entity.type
_entity.pdbx_description
1 polymer ?
#
loop_
_entity_poly.entity_id
_entity_poly.type
_entity_poly.pdbx_seq_one_letter_code
_entity_poly.pdbx_strand_id
1 'polypeptide(L)'
;MERPSMFSKARALVGGIDQVFSSLSNGLIIFAIAVVTSVADFGRVGLVMTLLAAAIGVLRGALGTPLLLSSAKSVTDVRREGGYAVTTALIIAPVVGIAMVAVAGSAVRTEALLLLLATPVVLVQDVLRYTAIAEGRSYIAAIWDGVWFVGAALLLVGAWLELPAITATFLVCAWGLLALVALVGMLVNVRVGPRLAGYGEWMADGWKHRVRYGAEAGLEQVTVFAVLLFVTLVLSPAVTAAVRGATAVLAPLAILAGAVPLIVISEGARLTMRPMQVWRILVRVTSTLSLAAVTLGLVLYFLPLKWGELLLGATFAATQQIVPIIACEYALGGWAIAVGIYLRTFNRSRDALGLKVGYVAVTLLTSLGAAVAFRTALGVALGMVAATAFVATMAVLWFRPWADSSTMVDDAIPRAPHVRSPADPRRRVLALTADSVVRTKLPHTVAARLASRVHTSNGLLALWVGAILVVFGPVAIIRYTGVPDNRLWLWALPVIILAGFRFAWLIGTGERRLFEMMYWAFAYAFLGLAPLAQLRMNAFPTTVARIDQSLIGAGTLIAVVGCCAFLLGALADNATFLRGEAGLARQTRQMSRMFTIDHTRLLLLVAFAVVFNIYYLSKVGLIQFVKSRDEAFAVYNAVWPPGTLGVMVRGCSYMALLIAFVALVRFRREQKHAGELGLPAATGALRLNLLLILLVGALLANSMNPISNARYLSGTAILGAGTALGLFATRTRFRITAGSFLLGLLVIFPLADAFRYGREADFKATNPIEALISPDYDSFGQLVNGYLVAERAGMIPGRQLLGVFLFAVPRKIWDDKPVDSGILIANVRGYPFTNLSAPLWIEFYLNGGWILLILGMFGLGWWLHRIDTGIERQFNTAGMPALLSCVLPFYMMILLRGSLLQAASFLFFILVFAAFLRRSSANPEMLDGIARASHDPRVFELADRPKENHVRA
;
A
#
# COMPACT_ATOMS: atom_id res chain seq x y z
N MET A 1 -39.77 -3.76 32.59
CA MET A 1 -39.34 -4.06 31.21
C MET A 1 -40.08 -3.10 30.29
N GLU A 2 -39.46 -1.97 29.95
CA GLU A 2 -40.01 -1.03 28.97
C GLU A 2 -39.93 -1.64 27.57
N ARG A 3 -41.02 -1.54 26.80
CA ARG A 3 -41.06 -2.00 25.40
C ARG A 3 -39.95 -1.26 24.63
N PRO A 4 -39.13 -1.93 23.81
CA PRO A 4 -38.17 -1.25 22.95
C PRO A 4 -38.93 -0.27 22.05
N SER A 5 -38.59 1.02 22.15
CA SER A 5 -39.21 2.08 21.36
C SER A 5 -39.15 1.74 19.88
N MET A 6 -40.27 1.84 19.16
CA MET A 6 -40.34 1.53 17.74
C MET A 6 -39.38 2.42 16.92
N PHE A 7 -38.83 1.86 15.84
CA PHE A 7 -38.03 2.59 14.85
C PHE A 7 -38.75 3.87 14.41
N SER A 8 -38.23 5.04 14.77
CA SER A 8 -38.87 6.31 14.48
C SER A 8 -38.69 6.69 13.01
N LYS A 9 -39.74 6.50 12.21
CA LYS A 9 -39.77 6.92 10.80
C LYS A 9 -39.46 8.41 10.63
N ALA A 10 -39.89 9.24 11.58
CA ALA A 10 -39.64 10.68 11.57
C ALA A 10 -38.14 11.01 11.72
N ARG A 11 -37.43 10.37 12.66
CA ARG A 11 -35.98 10.57 12.82
C ARG A 11 -35.19 10.09 11.60
N ALA A 12 -35.60 8.95 11.03
CA ALA A 12 -35.01 8.42 9.80
C ALA A 12 -35.20 9.39 8.62
N LEU A 13 -36.41 9.93 8.44
CA LEU A 13 -36.69 10.92 7.39
C LEU A 13 -35.84 12.19 7.56
N VAL A 14 -35.79 12.72 8.78
CA VAL A 14 -35.00 13.92 9.09
C VAL A 14 -33.50 13.69 8.90
N GLY A 15 -32.97 12.52 9.28
CA GLY A 15 -31.58 12.15 9.02
C GLY A 15 -31.28 12.00 7.52
N GLY A 16 -32.27 11.59 6.71
CA GLY A 16 -32.18 11.60 5.26
C GLY A 16 -32.10 13.01 4.68
N ILE A 17 -32.99 13.91 5.13
CA ILE A 17 -33.02 15.32 4.70
C ILE A 17 -31.70 16.02 5.02
N ASP A 18 -31.20 15.84 6.24
CA ASP A 18 -29.90 16.31 6.69
C ASP A 18 -28.75 15.89 5.74
N GLN A 19 -28.69 14.61 5.39
CA GLN A 19 -27.68 14.11 4.46
C GLN A 19 -27.81 14.73 3.06
N VAL A 20 -29.03 14.96 2.59
CA VAL A 20 -29.29 15.61 1.30
C VAL A 20 -28.77 17.05 1.34
N PHE A 21 -29.14 17.85 2.34
CA PHE A 21 -28.69 19.23 2.48
C PHE A 21 -27.17 19.34 2.55
N SER A 22 -26.53 18.53 3.39
CA SER A 22 -25.07 18.51 3.50
C SER A 22 -24.36 18.15 2.20
N SER A 23 -24.90 17.18 1.45
CA SER A 23 -24.27 16.72 0.22
C SER A 23 -24.44 17.74 -0.91
N LEU A 24 -25.63 18.33 -1.01
CA LEU A 24 -25.94 19.34 -2.01
C LEU A 24 -25.20 20.65 -1.74
N SER A 25 -25.09 21.12 -0.49
CA SER A 25 -24.39 22.37 -0.17
C SER A 25 -22.93 22.34 -0.62
N ASN A 26 -22.24 21.21 -0.43
CA ASN A 26 -20.87 20.98 -0.89
C ASN A 26 -20.75 20.89 -2.42
N GLY A 27 -21.79 20.41 -3.10
CA GLY A 27 -21.83 20.37 -4.56
C GLY A 27 -22.10 21.74 -5.20
N LEU A 28 -23.10 22.47 -4.69
CA LEU A 28 -23.56 23.75 -5.25
C LEU A 28 -22.45 24.79 -5.29
N ILE A 29 -21.59 24.85 -4.27
CA ILE A 29 -20.48 25.80 -4.24
C ILE A 29 -19.46 25.53 -5.35
N ILE A 30 -19.22 24.26 -5.69
CA ILE A 30 -18.32 23.89 -6.80
C ILE A 30 -18.89 24.38 -8.13
N PHE A 31 -20.19 24.21 -8.34
CA PHE A 31 -20.87 24.75 -9.52
C PHE A 31 -20.84 26.28 -9.56
N ALA A 32 -21.08 26.96 -8.43
CA ALA A 32 -21.02 28.41 -8.36
C ALA A 32 -19.63 28.95 -8.74
N ILE A 33 -18.57 28.31 -8.25
CA ILE A 33 -17.19 28.65 -8.61
C ILE A 33 -16.94 28.40 -10.10
N ALA A 34 -17.42 27.28 -10.65
CA ALA A 34 -17.27 26.96 -12.06
C ALA A 34 -17.86 28.02 -13.00
N VAL A 35 -18.96 28.66 -12.60
CA VAL A 35 -19.64 29.71 -13.39
C VAL A 35 -18.81 30.99 -13.47
N VAL A 36 -18.07 31.35 -12.41
CA VAL A 36 -17.40 32.65 -12.31
C VAL A 36 -15.87 32.58 -12.53
N THR A 37 -15.31 31.41 -12.82
CA THR A 37 -13.86 31.21 -12.97
C THR A 37 -13.45 30.71 -14.34
N SER A 38 -12.20 30.97 -14.70
CA SER A 38 -11.56 30.34 -15.84
C SER A 38 -11.46 28.82 -15.64
N VAL A 39 -11.40 28.05 -16.73
CA VAL A 39 -11.26 26.57 -16.67
C VAL A 39 -10.02 26.15 -15.85
N ALA A 40 -8.91 26.89 -15.99
CA ALA A 40 -7.67 26.59 -15.29
C ALA A 40 -7.77 26.86 -13.78
N ASP A 41 -8.37 27.99 -13.39
CA ASP A 41 -8.50 28.34 -11.97
C ASP A 41 -9.59 27.51 -11.28
N PHE A 42 -10.69 27.20 -11.98
CA PHE A 42 -11.68 26.23 -11.54
C PHE A 42 -11.02 24.88 -11.21
N GLY A 43 -10.14 24.38 -12.09
CA GLY A 43 -9.43 23.13 -11.87
C GLY A 43 -8.59 23.14 -10.59
N ARG A 44 -7.89 24.25 -10.31
CA ARG A 44 -7.06 24.41 -9.11
C ARG A 44 -7.90 24.54 -7.83
N VAL A 45 -8.95 25.38 -7.83
CA VAL A 45 -9.86 25.52 -6.67
C VAL A 45 -10.63 24.23 -6.41
N GLY A 46 -11.12 23.58 -7.46
CA GLY A 46 -11.80 22.29 -7.39
C GLY A 46 -10.92 21.19 -6.81
N LEU A 47 -9.63 21.17 -7.13
CA LEU A 47 -8.66 20.25 -6.54
C LEU A 47 -8.50 20.49 -5.03
N VAL A 48 -8.37 21.74 -4.61
CA VAL A 48 -8.25 22.11 -3.19
C VAL A 48 -9.54 21.74 -2.42
N MET A 49 -10.71 22.02 -2.98
CA MET A 49 -12.00 21.60 -2.42
C MET A 49 -12.15 20.08 -2.33
N THR A 50 -11.59 19.34 -3.30
CA THR A 50 -11.57 17.87 -3.28
C THR A 50 -10.71 17.33 -2.15
N LEU A 51 -9.57 17.97 -1.84
CA LEU A 51 -8.75 17.62 -0.67
C LEU A 51 -9.51 17.81 0.63
N LEU A 52 -10.27 18.91 0.76
CA LEU A 52 -11.12 19.15 1.92
C LEU A 52 -12.21 18.07 2.04
N ALA A 53 -12.90 17.74 0.93
CA ALA A 53 -13.91 16.68 0.90
C ALA A 53 -13.34 15.30 1.29
N ALA A 54 -12.12 14.99 0.84
CA ALA A 54 -11.43 13.76 1.23
C ALA A 54 -11.10 13.73 2.73
N ALA A 55 -10.62 14.86 3.29
CA ALA A 55 -10.37 14.99 4.72
C ALA A 55 -11.64 14.80 5.57
N ILE A 56 -12.75 15.42 5.14
CA ILE A 56 -14.08 15.22 5.75
C ILE A 56 -14.45 13.74 5.72
N GLY A 57 -14.34 13.07 4.56
CA GLY A 57 -14.64 11.64 4.43
C GLY A 57 -13.84 10.75 5.39
N VAL A 58 -12.53 10.97 5.50
CA VAL A 58 -11.65 10.22 6.42
C VAL A 58 -12.04 10.47 7.87
N LEU A 59 -12.34 11.72 8.25
CA LEU A 59 -12.76 12.07 9.61
C LEU A 59 -14.15 11.53 9.95
N ARG A 60 -15.10 11.50 9.01
CA ARG A 60 -16.40 10.84 9.17
C ARG A 60 -16.26 9.35 9.46
N GLY A 61 -15.34 8.68 8.76
CA GLY A 61 -14.97 7.30 9.07
C GLY A 61 -14.38 7.17 10.47
N ALA A 62 -13.32 7.94 10.74
CA ALA A 62 -12.51 7.80 11.96
C ALA A 62 -13.22 8.24 13.25
N LEU A 63 -14.03 9.29 13.19
CA LEU A 63 -14.70 9.91 14.34
C LEU A 63 -16.21 9.71 14.30
N GLY A 64 -16.82 9.92 13.14
CA GLY A 64 -18.27 9.85 12.95
C GLY A 64 -18.86 8.45 13.20
N THR A 65 -18.27 7.40 12.63
CA THR A 65 -18.78 6.02 12.83
C THR A 65 -18.76 5.60 14.31
N PRO A 66 -17.66 5.78 15.07
CA PRO A 66 -17.67 5.58 16.52
C PRO A 66 -18.70 6.42 17.29
N LEU A 67 -18.93 7.67 16.89
CA LEU A 67 -19.97 8.52 17.49
C LEU A 67 -21.38 7.96 17.23
N LEU A 68 -21.67 7.45 16.03
CA LEU A 68 -22.97 6.80 15.78
C LEU A 68 -23.15 5.54 16.63
N LEU A 69 -22.09 4.77 16.84
CA LEU A 69 -22.11 3.59 17.71
C LEU A 69 -22.28 3.95 19.19
N SER A 70 -21.87 5.15 19.61
CA SER A 70 -22.09 5.63 20.99
C SER A 70 -23.53 6.04 21.27
N SER A 71 -24.43 6.03 20.28
CA SER A 71 -25.87 6.29 20.45
C SER A 71 -26.60 5.33 21.41
N ALA A 72 -25.98 4.19 21.74
CA ALA A 72 -26.44 3.28 22.79
C ALA A 72 -26.10 3.77 24.21
N LYS A 73 -25.19 4.75 24.35
CA LYS A 73 -24.74 5.32 25.63
C LYS A 73 -25.64 6.48 26.08
N SER A 74 -25.41 6.96 27.30
CA SER A 74 -26.09 8.14 27.83
C SER A 74 -25.76 9.41 27.00
N VAL A 75 -26.65 10.40 27.02
CA VAL A 75 -26.42 11.69 26.33
C VAL A 75 -25.12 12.36 26.81
N THR A 76 -24.82 12.25 28.11
CA THR A 76 -23.57 12.79 28.70
C THR A 76 -22.32 12.11 28.15
N ASP A 77 -22.39 10.80 27.91
CA ASP A 77 -21.28 10.05 27.31
C ASP A 77 -21.12 10.39 25.83
N VAL A 78 -22.23 10.51 25.09
CA VAL A 78 -22.21 10.94 23.68
C VAL A 78 -21.56 12.32 23.55
N ARG A 79 -21.92 13.27 24.42
CA ARG A 79 -21.29 14.61 24.48
C ARG A 79 -19.81 14.55 24.84
N ARG A 80 -19.44 13.64 25.74
CA ARG A 80 -18.03 13.43 26.12
C ARG A 80 -17.21 12.92 24.94
N GLU A 81 -17.72 11.90 24.24
CA GLU A 81 -17.11 11.36 23.02
C GLU A 81 -17.01 12.45 21.93
N GLY A 82 -18.08 13.24 21.76
CA GLY A 82 -18.12 14.38 20.84
C GLY A 82 -17.05 15.43 21.17
N GLY A 83 -16.85 15.76 22.45
CA GLY A 83 -15.83 16.73 22.87
C GLY A 83 -14.40 16.30 22.55
N TYR A 84 -14.10 15.00 22.65
CA TYR A 84 -12.81 14.45 22.21
C TYR A 84 -12.67 14.45 20.69
N ALA A 85 -13.74 14.12 19.96
CA ALA A 85 -13.75 14.19 18.51
C ALA A 85 -13.56 15.62 17.98
N VAL A 86 -14.14 16.64 18.64
CA VAL A 86 -13.91 18.07 18.34
C VAL A 86 -12.44 18.42 18.53
N THR A 87 -11.81 17.98 19.62
CA THR A 87 -10.37 18.15 19.84
C THR A 87 -9.55 17.51 18.72
N THR A 88 -9.88 16.29 18.30
CA THR A 88 -9.18 15.62 17.19
C THR A 88 -9.33 16.39 15.87
N ALA A 89 -10.54 16.88 15.56
CA ALA A 89 -10.79 17.68 14.36
C ALA A 89 -9.95 18.98 14.35
N LEU A 90 -9.87 19.67 15.49
CA LEU A 90 -9.06 20.88 15.64
C LEU A 90 -7.55 20.62 15.49
N ILE A 91 -7.06 19.46 15.95
CA ILE A 91 -5.64 19.08 15.79
C ILE A 91 -5.32 18.77 14.31
N ILE A 92 -6.25 18.15 13.58
CA ILE A 92 -6.05 17.72 12.18
C ILE A 92 -6.27 18.88 11.19
N ALA A 93 -7.15 19.83 11.50
CA ALA A 93 -7.51 20.91 10.59
C ALA A 93 -6.33 21.73 10.04
N PRO A 94 -5.34 22.17 10.85
CA PRO A 94 -4.18 22.92 10.32
C PRO A 94 -3.34 22.09 9.36
N VAL A 95 -3.19 20.78 9.62
CA VAL A 95 -2.43 19.87 8.74
C VAL A 95 -3.08 19.77 7.37
N VAL A 96 -4.41 19.63 7.33
CA VAL A 96 -5.20 19.59 6.10
C VAL A 96 -5.11 20.93 5.36
N GLY A 97 -5.32 22.06 6.06
CA GLY A 97 -5.25 23.39 5.46
C GLY A 97 -3.86 23.74 4.90
N ILE A 98 -2.78 23.39 5.59
CA ILE A 98 -1.41 23.59 5.10
C ILE A 98 -1.16 22.75 3.84
N ALA A 99 -1.61 21.49 3.82
CA ALA A 99 -1.50 20.64 2.64
C ALA A 99 -2.26 21.24 1.43
N MET A 100 -3.44 21.80 1.66
CA MET A 100 -4.22 22.49 0.63
C MET A 100 -3.48 23.70 0.05
N VAL A 101 -2.91 24.56 0.89
CA VAL A 101 -2.11 25.73 0.44
C VAL A 101 -0.86 25.29 -0.33
N ALA A 102 -0.21 24.20 0.09
CA ALA A 102 0.97 23.68 -0.59
C ALA A 102 0.67 23.18 -2.02
N VAL A 103 -0.55 22.68 -2.27
CA VAL A 103 -0.95 22.11 -3.56
C VAL A 103 -1.63 23.14 -4.49
N ALA A 104 -2.24 24.19 -3.95
CA ALA A 104 -3.03 25.17 -4.73
C ALA A 104 -2.26 25.94 -5.82
N GLY A 105 -0.96 26.17 -5.62
CA GLY A 105 -0.15 27.04 -6.49
C GLY A 105 -0.37 28.54 -6.23
N SER A 106 0.38 29.41 -6.93
CA SER A 106 0.39 30.85 -6.67
C SER A 106 -0.88 31.58 -7.12
N ALA A 107 -1.55 31.09 -8.16
CA ALA A 107 -2.70 31.76 -8.80
C ALA A 107 -3.97 31.77 -7.93
N VAL A 108 -4.20 30.74 -7.12
CA VAL A 108 -5.37 30.60 -6.23
C VAL A 108 -4.98 30.50 -4.75
N ARG A 109 -3.88 31.19 -4.41
CA ARG A 109 -3.34 31.20 -3.05
C ARG A 109 -4.31 31.83 -2.06
N THR A 110 -5.06 32.85 -2.48
CA THR A 110 -6.03 33.55 -1.63
C THR A 110 -7.18 32.62 -1.24
N GLU A 111 -7.75 31.92 -2.21
CA GLU A 111 -8.81 30.93 -2.01
C GLU A 111 -8.33 29.78 -1.12
N ALA A 112 -7.10 29.30 -1.33
CA ALA A 112 -6.52 28.26 -0.48
C ALA A 112 -6.31 28.72 0.97
N LEU A 113 -5.92 29.97 1.20
CA LEU A 113 -5.81 30.55 2.54
C LEU A 113 -7.18 30.70 3.22
N LEU A 114 -8.20 31.14 2.47
CA LEU A 114 -9.58 31.20 2.98
C LEU A 114 -10.10 29.81 3.36
N LEU A 115 -9.82 28.80 2.53
CA LEU A 115 -10.18 27.41 2.84
C LEU A 115 -9.40 26.84 4.02
N LEU A 116 -8.13 27.20 4.21
CA LEU A 116 -7.36 26.86 5.41
C LEU A 116 -8.06 27.38 6.67
N LEU A 117 -8.55 28.63 6.65
CA LEU A 117 -9.29 29.24 7.75
C LEU A 117 -10.67 28.59 7.95
N ALA A 118 -11.35 28.20 6.87
CA ALA A 118 -12.65 27.52 6.93
C ALA A 118 -12.54 26.05 7.37
N THR A 119 -11.41 25.38 7.12
CA THR A 119 -11.21 23.95 7.43
C THR A 119 -11.55 23.57 8.87
N PRO A 120 -11.04 24.23 9.93
CA PRO A 120 -11.41 23.89 11.31
C PRO A 120 -12.92 24.07 11.56
N VAL A 121 -13.55 25.07 10.95
CA VAL A 121 -14.98 25.34 11.08
C VAL A 121 -15.79 24.18 10.51
N VAL A 122 -15.48 23.79 9.27
CA VAL A 122 -16.17 22.71 8.56
C VAL A 122 -16.00 21.36 9.27
N LEU A 123 -14.78 21.03 9.70
CA LEU A 123 -14.50 19.75 10.35
C LEU A 123 -15.16 19.64 11.73
N VAL A 124 -15.18 20.71 12.51
CA VAL A 124 -15.86 20.71 13.82
C VAL A 124 -17.37 20.67 13.64
N GLN A 125 -17.92 21.41 12.68
CA GLN A 125 -19.35 21.39 12.38
C GLN A 125 -19.81 19.96 12.03
N ASP A 126 -19.05 19.26 11.18
CA ASP A 126 -19.36 17.88 10.80
C ASP A 126 -19.31 16.92 12.02
N VAL A 127 -18.35 17.08 12.94
CA VAL A 127 -18.31 16.28 14.19
C VAL A 127 -19.53 16.55 15.08
N LEU A 128 -19.92 17.82 15.24
CA LEU A 128 -21.08 18.19 16.04
C LEU A 128 -22.37 17.64 15.42
N ARG A 129 -22.45 17.59 14.09
CA ARG A 129 -23.55 16.97 13.36
C ARG A 129 -23.72 15.49 13.72
N TYR A 130 -22.65 14.71 13.67
CA TYR A 130 -22.66 13.31 14.09
C TYR A 130 -23.02 13.14 15.57
N THR A 131 -22.58 14.08 16.41
CA THR A 131 -22.92 14.09 17.85
C THR A 131 -24.42 14.33 18.05
N ALA A 132 -25.03 15.29 17.33
CA ALA A 132 -26.48 15.55 17.38
C ALA A 132 -27.31 14.34 16.90
N ILE A 133 -26.86 13.66 15.84
CA ILE A 133 -27.49 12.42 15.35
C ILE A 133 -27.39 11.31 16.40
N ALA A 134 -26.21 11.15 17.02
CA ALA A 134 -26.00 10.17 18.10
C ALA A 134 -26.86 10.47 19.34
N GLU A 135 -27.11 11.74 19.67
CA GLU A 135 -28.06 12.15 20.73
C GLU A 135 -29.53 11.88 20.37
N GLY A 136 -29.84 11.59 19.10
CA GLY A 136 -31.21 11.40 18.61
C GLY A 136 -31.91 12.72 18.25
N ARG A 137 -31.13 13.80 18.11
CA ARG A 137 -31.58 15.15 17.75
C ARG A 137 -31.20 15.50 16.30
N SER A 138 -31.48 14.58 15.37
CA SER A 138 -31.13 14.74 13.94
C SER A 138 -31.76 15.97 13.28
N TYR A 139 -32.85 16.52 13.84
CA TYR A 139 -33.47 17.74 13.33
C TYR A 139 -32.58 18.98 13.51
N ILE A 140 -31.74 19.03 14.54
CA ILE A 140 -30.82 20.15 14.77
C ILE A 140 -29.77 20.18 13.65
N ALA A 141 -29.24 19.00 13.31
CA ALA A 141 -28.33 18.81 12.18
C ALA A 141 -28.99 19.27 10.87
N ALA A 142 -30.22 18.79 10.60
CA ALA A 142 -30.96 19.17 9.40
C ALA A 142 -31.22 20.68 9.26
N ILE A 143 -31.50 21.38 10.36
CA ILE A 143 -31.73 22.84 10.34
C ILE A 143 -30.46 23.58 9.91
N TRP A 144 -29.32 23.30 10.54
CA TRP A 144 -28.09 24.05 10.28
C TRP A 144 -27.44 23.66 8.95
N ASP A 145 -27.52 22.39 8.54
CA ASP A 145 -27.14 21.99 7.19
C ASP A 145 -28.09 22.57 6.14
N GLY A 146 -29.38 22.74 6.48
CA GLY A 146 -30.37 23.43 5.66
C GLY A 146 -30.05 24.91 5.44
N VAL A 147 -29.68 25.64 6.51
CA VAL A 147 -29.23 27.05 6.42
C VAL A 147 -28.02 27.16 5.49
N TRP A 148 -27.06 26.25 5.64
CA TRP A 148 -25.87 26.23 4.80
C TRP A 148 -26.19 25.89 3.33
N PHE A 149 -27.10 24.94 3.10
CA PHE A 149 -27.61 24.60 1.77
C PHE A 149 -28.32 25.77 1.09
N VAL A 150 -29.25 26.45 1.78
CA VAL A 150 -29.96 27.62 1.24
C VAL A 150 -28.98 28.73 0.91
N GLY A 151 -28.00 28.99 1.79
CA GLY A 151 -26.95 29.96 1.53
C GLY A 151 -26.10 29.61 0.29
N ALA A 152 -25.70 28.35 0.14
CA ALA A 152 -24.95 27.88 -1.03
C ALA A 152 -25.78 27.98 -2.33
N ALA A 153 -27.08 27.71 -2.27
CA ALA A 153 -27.99 27.86 -3.40
C ALA A 153 -28.14 29.34 -3.82
N LEU A 154 -28.26 30.26 -2.85
CA LEU A 154 -28.29 31.70 -3.12
C LEU A 154 -26.99 32.20 -3.76
N LEU A 155 -25.85 31.68 -3.32
CA LEU A 155 -24.55 31.99 -3.94
C LEU A 155 -24.48 31.50 -5.40
N LEU A 156 -25.02 30.32 -5.70
CA LEU A 156 -25.11 29.81 -7.08
C LEU A 156 -26.04 30.68 -7.94
N VAL A 157 -27.21 31.06 -7.42
CA VAL A 157 -28.13 31.96 -8.13
C VAL A 157 -27.45 33.29 -8.41
N GLY A 158 -26.74 33.85 -7.43
CA GLY A 158 -25.97 35.08 -7.63
C GLY A 158 -24.89 34.94 -8.71
N ALA A 159 -24.21 33.80 -8.77
CA ALA A 159 -23.25 33.50 -9.83
C ALA A 159 -23.90 33.44 -11.22
N TRP A 160 -25.09 32.83 -11.34
CA TRP A 160 -25.85 32.79 -12.61
C TRP A 160 -26.40 34.15 -13.05
N LEU A 161 -26.66 35.06 -12.10
CA LEU A 161 -27.09 36.42 -12.39
C LEU A 161 -25.91 37.35 -12.77
N GLU A 162 -24.69 36.81 -12.87
CA GLU A 162 -23.47 37.53 -13.25
C GLU A 162 -23.24 38.81 -12.42
N LEU A 163 -23.57 38.77 -11.13
CA LEU A 163 -23.43 39.93 -10.25
C LEU A 163 -21.94 40.30 -10.11
N PRO A 164 -21.54 41.57 -10.35
CA PRO A 164 -20.12 41.97 -10.42
C PRO A 164 -19.33 41.73 -9.12
N ALA A 165 -20.01 41.65 -7.97
CA ALA A 165 -19.39 41.38 -6.68
C ALA A 165 -19.08 39.90 -6.42
N ILE A 166 -19.66 38.98 -7.21
CA ILE A 166 -19.58 37.52 -6.99
C ILE A 166 -18.37 36.96 -7.74
N THR A 167 -17.22 37.08 -7.10
CA THR A 167 -15.95 36.46 -7.53
C THR A 167 -15.73 35.13 -6.83
N ALA A 168 -14.78 34.32 -7.31
CA ALA A 168 -14.40 33.06 -6.64
C ALA A 168 -13.98 33.26 -5.18
N THR A 169 -13.20 34.29 -4.90
CA THR A 169 -12.80 34.69 -3.55
C THR A 169 -14.01 35.02 -2.67
N PHE A 170 -14.97 35.78 -3.21
CA PHE A 170 -16.21 36.08 -2.50
C PHE A 170 -17.00 34.80 -2.20
N LEU A 171 -17.17 33.92 -3.18
CA LEU A 171 -17.89 32.66 -3.02
C LEU A 171 -17.29 31.78 -1.92
N VAL A 172 -15.96 31.60 -1.93
CA VAL A 172 -15.25 30.81 -0.91
C VAL A 172 -15.37 31.44 0.48
N CYS A 173 -15.20 32.76 0.58
CA CYS A 173 -15.34 33.49 1.83
C CYS A 173 -16.76 33.40 2.39
N ALA A 174 -17.78 33.69 1.57
CA ALA A 174 -19.19 33.62 1.93
C ALA A 174 -19.60 32.20 2.34
N TRP A 175 -19.13 31.17 1.62
CA TRP A 175 -19.35 29.77 1.98
C TRP A 175 -18.72 29.41 3.33
N GLY A 176 -17.51 29.90 3.61
CA GLY A 176 -16.84 29.73 4.90
C GLY A 176 -17.56 30.45 6.05
N LEU A 177 -18.10 31.64 5.80
CA LEU A 177 -18.92 32.38 6.78
C LEU A 177 -20.24 31.66 7.06
N LEU A 178 -20.90 31.10 6.03
CA LEU A 178 -22.10 30.26 6.22
C LEU A 178 -21.78 29.02 7.06
N ALA A 179 -20.63 28.39 6.83
CA ALA A 179 -20.15 27.28 7.66
C ALA A 179 -19.94 27.71 9.12
N LEU A 180 -19.43 28.93 9.35
CA LEU A 180 -19.26 29.49 10.69
C LEU A 180 -20.60 29.73 11.38
N VAL A 181 -21.59 30.27 10.67
CA VAL A 181 -22.96 30.43 11.20
C VAL A 181 -23.55 29.07 11.58
N ALA A 182 -23.41 28.06 10.71
CA ALA A 182 -23.85 26.70 11.00
C ALA A 182 -23.12 26.10 12.22
N LEU A 183 -21.81 26.32 12.35
CA LEU A 183 -21.03 25.89 13.51
C LEU A 183 -21.51 26.55 14.81
N VAL A 184 -21.68 27.88 14.82
CA VAL A 184 -22.16 28.61 15.99
C VAL A 184 -23.53 28.10 16.40
N GLY A 185 -24.42 27.91 15.44
CA GLY A 185 -25.73 27.32 15.63
C GLY A 185 -25.66 25.91 16.25
N MET A 186 -24.76 25.05 15.76
CA MET A 186 -24.54 23.71 16.30
C MET A 186 -23.96 23.75 17.71
N LEU A 187 -23.02 24.65 18.02
CA LEU A 187 -22.43 24.79 19.36
C LEU A 187 -23.47 25.19 20.40
N VAL A 188 -24.36 26.14 20.07
CA VAL A 188 -25.44 26.59 20.96
C VAL A 188 -26.43 25.46 21.26
N ASN A 189 -26.75 24.64 20.25
CA ASN A 189 -27.76 23.60 20.35
C ASN A 189 -27.24 22.28 20.95
N VAL A 190 -26.04 21.84 20.58
CA VAL A 190 -25.42 20.57 21.02
C VAL A 190 -24.67 20.74 22.34
N ARG A 191 -24.12 21.95 22.61
CA ARG A 191 -23.38 22.31 23.84
C ARG A 191 -22.19 21.40 24.11
N VAL A 192 -21.42 21.09 23.07
CA VAL A 192 -20.19 20.28 23.14
C VAL A 192 -19.01 21.16 22.76
N GLY A 193 -18.04 21.24 23.67
CA GLY A 193 -16.78 21.95 23.46
C GLY A 193 -15.58 21.00 23.44
N PRO A 194 -14.39 21.50 23.03
CA PRO A 194 -13.17 20.71 23.00
C PRO A 194 -12.80 20.22 24.40
N ARG A 195 -12.36 18.96 24.50
CA ARG A 195 -11.89 18.34 25.74
C ARG A 195 -10.47 17.83 25.59
N LEU A 196 -9.58 18.28 26.48
CA LEU A 196 -8.18 17.84 26.56
C LEU A 196 -7.95 16.81 27.67
N ALA A 197 -8.67 16.93 28.79
CA ALA A 197 -8.54 16.02 29.92
C ALA A 197 -9.02 14.60 29.55
N GLY A 198 -8.13 13.61 29.62
CA GLY A 198 -8.41 12.22 29.25
C GLY A 198 -8.37 11.92 27.74
N TYR A 199 -7.93 12.88 26.91
CA TYR A 199 -7.82 12.67 25.45
C TYR A 199 -6.88 11.52 25.08
N GLY A 200 -5.75 11.40 25.77
CA GLY A 200 -4.76 10.35 25.50
C GLY A 200 -5.31 8.94 25.72
N GLU A 201 -6.05 8.74 26.81
CA GLU A 201 -6.70 7.47 27.14
C GLU A 201 -7.82 7.14 26.15
N TRP A 202 -8.66 8.14 25.83
CA TRP A 202 -9.73 7.99 24.84
C TRP A 202 -9.20 7.62 23.45
N MET A 203 -8.11 8.26 23.02
CA MET A 203 -7.48 7.96 21.75
C MET A 203 -6.90 6.53 21.75
N ALA A 204 -6.31 6.09 22.87
CA ALA A 204 -5.79 4.73 23.02
C ALA A 204 -6.91 3.67 23.00
N ASP A 205 -8.06 3.96 23.62
CA ASP A 205 -9.23 3.07 23.79
C ASP A 205 -10.06 2.88 22.51
N GLY A 206 -9.39 2.64 21.39
CA GLY A 206 -10.04 2.37 20.10
C GLY A 206 -9.35 3.00 18.91
N TRP A 207 -8.11 3.49 19.05
CA TRP A 207 -7.25 3.93 17.94
C TRP A 207 -7.34 3.00 16.73
N LYS A 208 -7.27 1.68 16.96
CA LYS A 208 -7.34 0.68 15.90
C LYS A 208 -8.65 0.74 15.11
N HIS A 209 -9.78 0.95 15.77
CA HIS A 209 -11.09 1.04 15.10
C HIS A 209 -11.21 2.34 14.31
N ARG A 210 -10.81 3.47 14.92
CA ARG A 210 -10.83 4.80 14.31
C ARG A 210 -9.97 4.86 13.04
N VAL A 211 -8.73 4.37 13.12
CA VAL A 211 -7.84 4.30 11.94
C VAL A 211 -8.40 3.41 10.85
N ARG A 212 -9.00 2.26 11.19
CA ARG A 212 -9.57 1.34 10.19
C ARG A 212 -10.77 1.95 9.47
N TYR A 213 -11.71 2.56 10.19
CA TYR A 213 -12.86 3.22 9.57
C TYR A 213 -12.45 4.45 8.77
N GLY A 214 -11.47 5.22 9.25
CA GLY A 214 -10.90 6.34 8.50
C GLY A 214 -10.21 5.88 7.21
N ALA A 215 -9.42 4.80 7.28
CA ALA A 215 -8.78 4.21 6.10
C ALA A 215 -9.79 3.63 5.11
N GLU A 216 -10.85 2.98 5.59
CA GLU A 216 -11.96 2.48 4.77
C GLU A 216 -12.61 3.61 3.97
N ALA A 217 -12.95 4.72 4.64
CA ALA A 217 -13.53 5.90 3.99
C ALA A 217 -12.54 6.60 3.03
N GLY A 218 -11.26 6.69 3.40
CA GLY A 218 -10.23 7.24 2.52
C GLY A 218 -10.02 6.42 1.25
N LEU A 219 -10.03 5.09 1.35
CA LEU A 219 -9.91 4.18 0.21
C LEU A 219 -11.04 4.38 -0.81
N GLU A 220 -12.24 4.78 -0.37
CA GLU A 220 -13.36 5.08 -1.26
C GLU A 220 -13.04 6.21 -2.23
N GLN A 221 -12.55 7.34 -1.70
CA GLN A 221 -12.20 8.51 -2.50
C GLN A 221 -11.02 8.22 -3.44
N VAL A 222 -10.00 7.52 -2.94
CA VAL A 222 -8.82 7.15 -3.71
C VAL A 222 -9.18 6.24 -4.89
N THR A 223 -10.14 5.33 -4.73
CA THR A 223 -10.51 4.38 -5.78
C THR A 223 -11.17 5.06 -6.97
N VAL A 224 -12.13 5.96 -6.71
CA VAL A 224 -12.80 6.72 -7.77
C VAL A 224 -11.79 7.53 -8.56
N PHE A 225 -10.89 8.21 -7.87
CA PHE A 225 -9.83 8.97 -8.51
C PHE A 225 -8.88 8.08 -9.32
N ALA A 226 -8.45 6.95 -8.77
CA ALA A 226 -7.55 6.02 -9.44
C ALA A 226 -8.14 5.42 -10.73
N VAL A 227 -9.43 5.03 -10.71
CA VAL A 227 -10.13 4.53 -11.91
C VAL A 227 -10.22 5.62 -12.96
N LEU A 228 -10.72 6.81 -12.61
CA LEU A 228 -10.87 7.91 -13.57
C LEU A 228 -9.54 8.38 -14.14
N LEU A 229 -8.51 8.51 -13.30
CA LEU A 229 -7.16 8.87 -13.73
C LEU A 229 -6.62 7.85 -14.73
N PHE A 230 -6.72 6.56 -14.44
CA PHE A 230 -6.26 5.53 -15.36
C PHE A 230 -7.04 5.51 -16.67
N VAL A 231 -8.37 5.65 -16.61
CA VAL A 231 -9.22 5.71 -17.81
C VAL A 231 -8.79 6.87 -18.71
N THR A 232 -8.46 8.03 -18.13
CA THR A 232 -7.94 9.18 -18.88
C THR A 232 -6.61 8.84 -19.55
N LEU A 233 -5.72 8.16 -18.82
CA LEU A 233 -4.35 7.87 -19.26
C LEU A 233 -4.25 6.72 -20.27
N VAL A 234 -5.18 5.75 -20.23
CA VAL A 234 -5.14 4.56 -21.09
C VAL A 234 -6.07 4.69 -22.30
N LEU A 235 -7.18 5.41 -22.15
CA LEU A 235 -8.21 5.53 -23.18
C LEU A 235 -8.24 6.94 -23.76
N SER A 236 -8.92 7.86 -23.08
CA SER A 236 -8.98 9.28 -23.44
C SER A 236 -9.73 10.09 -22.39
N PRO A 237 -9.53 11.42 -22.33
CA PRO A 237 -10.35 12.32 -21.52
C PRO A 237 -11.86 12.21 -21.82
N ALA A 238 -12.24 11.95 -23.09
CA ALA A 238 -13.63 11.80 -23.49
C ALA A 238 -14.31 10.58 -22.84
N VAL A 239 -13.59 9.46 -22.74
CA VAL A 239 -14.11 8.26 -22.06
C VAL A 239 -14.24 8.48 -20.56
N THR A 240 -13.28 9.18 -19.94
CA THR A 240 -13.40 9.60 -18.54
C THR A 240 -14.59 10.51 -18.30
N ALA A 241 -14.81 11.48 -19.19
CA ALA A 241 -15.95 12.39 -19.13
C ALA A 241 -17.27 11.61 -19.22
N ALA A 242 -17.37 10.61 -20.10
CA ALA A 242 -18.55 9.75 -20.21
C ALA A 242 -18.84 8.97 -18.90
N VAL A 243 -17.81 8.32 -18.34
CA VAL A 243 -17.92 7.55 -17.07
C VAL A 243 -18.26 8.48 -15.90
N ARG A 244 -17.59 9.63 -15.79
CA ARG A 244 -17.88 10.63 -14.77
C ARG A 244 -19.29 11.20 -14.92
N GLY A 245 -19.71 11.49 -16.15
CA GLY A 245 -21.07 11.92 -16.49
C GLY A 245 -22.12 10.92 -16.02
N ALA A 246 -21.89 9.62 -16.25
CA ALA A 246 -22.78 8.56 -15.77
C ALA A 246 -22.89 8.53 -14.23
N THR A 247 -21.77 8.67 -13.51
CA THR A 247 -21.80 8.75 -12.03
C THR A 247 -22.46 10.04 -11.53
N ALA A 248 -22.37 11.14 -12.28
CA ALA A 248 -22.95 12.43 -11.91
C ALA A 248 -24.48 12.41 -11.99
N VAL A 249 -25.06 11.86 -13.06
CA VAL A 249 -26.53 11.71 -13.19
C VAL A 249 -27.12 10.72 -12.18
N LEU A 250 -26.32 9.78 -11.68
CA LEU A 250 -26.69 8.85 -10.61
C LEU A 250 -26.38 9.36 -9.20
N ALA A 251 -25.80 10.56 -9.05
CA ALA A 251 -25.43 11.14 -7.76
C ALA A 251 -26.59 11.24 -6.75
N PRO A 252 -27.84 11.54 -7.12
CA PRO A 252 -28.96 11.55 -6.18
C PRO A 252 -29.12 10.23 -5.40
N LEU A 253 -28.87 9.09 -6.07
CA LEU A 253 -28.92 7.78 -5.43
C LEU A 253 -27.74 7.55 -4.48
N ALA A 254 -26.54 8.03 -4.84
CA ALA A 254 -25.39 7.99 -3.95
C ALA A 254 -25.63 8.82 -2.67
N ILE A 255 -26.28 9.98 -2.80
CA ILE A 255 -26.65 10.83 -1.65
C ILE A 255 -27.61 10.07 -0.71
N LEU A 256 -28.64 9.44 -1.27
CA LEU A 256 -29.59 8.62 -0.50
C LEU A 256 -28.90 7.42 0.15
N ALA A 257 -28.01 6.73 -0.56
CA ALA A 257 -27.21 5.63 -0.02
C ALA A 257 -26.30 6.09 1.13
N GLY A 258 -25.76 7.31 1.05
CA GLY A 258 -24.96 7.95 2.10
C GLY A 258 -25.75 8.24 3.39
N ALA A 259 -27.07 8.34 3.32
CA ALA A 259 -27.93 8.57 4.50
C ALA A 259 -28.17 7.28 5.29
N VAL A 260 -28.17 6.12 4.62
CA VAL A 260 -28.41 4.81 5.23
C VAL A 260 -27.50 4.52 6.44
N PRO A 261 -26.16 4.69 6.39
CA PRO A 261 -25.30 4.43 7.55
C PRO A 261 -25.63 5.34 8.73
N LEU A 262 -25.98 6.61 8.50
CA LEU A 262 -26.33 7.55 9.58
C LEU A 262 -27.55 7.06 10.36
N ILE A 263 -28.56 6.54 9.65
CA ILE A 263 -29.81 6.07 10.22
C ILE A 263 -29.65 4.68 10.84
N VAL A 264 -29.11 3.72 10.09
CA VAL A 264 -29.08 2.30 10.48
C VAL A 264 -28.08 2.06 11.61
N ILE A 265 -26.89 2.68 11.58
CA ILE A 265 -25.88 2.47 12.63
C ILE A 265 -26.37 3.08 13.95
N SER A 266 -26.93 4.29 13.91
CA SER A 266 -27.40 4.98 15.13
C SER A 266 -28.65 4.34 15.72
N GLU A 267 -29.68 4.04 14.92
CA GLU A 267 -30.88 3.35 15.44
C GLU A 267 -30.59 1.89 15.80
N GLY A 268 -29.70 1.22 15.06
CA GLY A 268 -29.27 -0.15 15.36
C GLY A 268 -28.57 -0.27 16.72
N ALA A 269 -27.66 0.66 17.01
CA ALA A 269 -27.00 0.73 18.31
C ALA A 269 -27.97 1.17 19.42
N ARG A 270 -28.76 2.23 19.21
CA ARG A 270 -29.73 2.75 20.19
C ARG A 270 -30.79 1.72 20.62
N LEU A 271 -31.32 0.96 19.66
CA LEU A 271 -32.35 -0.06 19.89
C LEU A 271 -31.76 -1.44 20.19
N THR A 272 -30.43 -1.55 20.32
CA THR A 272 -29.71 -2.81 20.56
C THR A 272 -30.18 -3.94 19.64
N MET A 273 -30.36 -3.61 18.36
CA MET A 273 -30.99 -4.51 17.39
C MET A 273 -30.19 -5.79 17.20
N ARG A 274 -30.90 -6.91 17.05
CA ARG A 274 -30.27 -8.19 16.70
C ARG A 274 -29.68 -8.13 15.29
N PRO A 275 -28.61 -8.88 14.98
CA PRO A 275 -28.02 -8.92 13.65
C PRO A 275 -29.00 -9.13 12.51
N MET A 276 -29.93 -10.07 12.68
CA MET A 276 -30.98 -10.34 11.70
C MET A 276 -31.95 -9.17 11.48
N GLN A 277 -32.24 -8.38 12.52
CA GLN A 277 -33.13 -7.21 12.40
C GLN A 277 -32.46 -6.11 11.57
N VAL A 278 -31.18 -5.82 11.86
CA VAL A 278 -30.37 -4.86 11.09
C VAL A 278 -30.27 -5.31 9.63
N TRP A 279 -29.99 -6.59 9.39
CA TRP A 279 -29.90 -7.13 8.03
C TRP A 279 -31.23 -7.02 7.27
N ARG A 280 -32.38 -7.33 7.89
CA ARG A 280 -33.70 -7.17 7.25
C ARG A 280 -34.01 -5.73 6.85
N ILE A 281 -33.64 -4.76 7.68
CA ILE A 281 -33.78 -3.32 7.35
C ILE A 281 -32.90 -2.97 6.16
N LEU A 282 -31.63 -3.39 6.19
CA LEU A 282 -30.67 -3.15 5.12
C LEU A 282 -31.11 -3.78 3.80
N VAL A 283 -31.61 -5.03 3.81
CA VAL A 283 -32.12 -5.70 2.61
C VAL A 283 -33.27 -4.91 1.98
N ARG A 284 -34.24 -4.43 2.78
CA ARG A 284 -35.37 -3.64 2.27
C ARG A 284 -34.89 -2.33 1.65
N VAL A 285 -34.10 -1.56 2.39
CA VAL A 285 -33.58 -0.25 1.92
C VAL A 285 -32.72 -0.43 0.68
N THR A 286 -31.83 -1.42 0.68
CA THR A 286 -30.93 -1.68 -0.45
C THR A 286 -31.72 -2.16 -1.67
N SER A 287 -32.72 -3.03 -1.51
CA SER A 287 -33.55 -3.47 -2.63
C SER A 287 -34.30 -2.31 -3.28
N THR A 288 -34.83 -1.37 -2.47
CA THR A 288 -35.47 -0.16 -2.98
C THR A 288 -34.48 0.74 -3.72
N LEU A 289 -33.27 0.95 -3.18
CA LEU A 289 -32.23 1.74 -3.83
C LEU A 289 -31.72 1.07 -5.11
N SER A 290 -31.58 -0.26 -5.14
CA SER A 290 -31.20 -1.03 -6.33
C SER A 290 -32.26 -0.91 -7.42
N LEU A 291 -33.55 -1.02 -7.08
CA LEU A 291 -34.64 -0.84 -8.03
C LEU A 291 -34.68 0.60 -8.57
N ALA A 292 -34.52 1.59 -7.69
CA ALA A 292 -34.45 2.99 -8.10
C ALA A 292 -33.24 3.27 -9.01
N ALA A 293 -32.09 2.65 -8.76
CA ALA A 293 -30.90 2.74 -9.60
C ALA A 293 -31.14 2.20 -11.01
N VAL A 294 -31.63 0.97 -11.13
CA VAL A 294 -31.92 0.36 -12.43
C VAL A 294 -33.00 1.15 -13.17
N THR A 295 -34.05 1.58 -12.48
CA THR A 295 -35.14 2.38 -13.07
C THR A 295 -34.62 3.73 -13.59
N LEU A 296 -33.84 4.45 -12.79
CA LEU A 296 -33.23 5.72 -13.20
C LEU A 296 -32.27 5.52 -14.38
N GLY A 297 -31.47 4.45 -14.38
CA GLY A 297 -30.59 4.10 -15.49
C GLY A 297 -31.35 3.84 -16.80
N LEU A 298 -32.48 3.14 -16.73
CA LEU A 298 -33.36 2.91 -17.88
C LEU A 298 -34.01 4.20 -18.37
N VAL A 299 -34.53 5.03 -17.46
CA VAL A 299 -35.13 6.34 -17.81
C VAL A 299 -34.10 7.23 -18.52
N LEU A 300 -32.87 7.30 -18.00
CA LEU A 300 -31.78 8.09 -18.60
C LEU A 300 -31.33 7.53 -19.95
N TYR A 301 -31.41 6.21 -20.16
CA TYR A 301 -31.11 5.59 -21.45
C TYR A 301 -32.14 5.93 -22.53
N PHE A 302 -33.42 5.99 -22.18
CA PHE A 302 -34.49 6.38 -23.11
C PHE A 302 -34.74 7.89 -23.17
N LEU A 303 -33.98 8.69 -22.40
CA LEU A 303 -34.13 10.15 -22.41
C LEU A 303 -33.71 10.70 -23.79
N PRO A 304 -34.55 11.52 -24.45
CA PRO A 304 -34.18 12.11 -25.74
C PRO A 304 -32.91 12.97 -25.62
N LEU A 305 -32.00 12.85 -26.59
CA LEU A 305 -30.68 13.53 -26.60
C LEU A 305 -30.78 15.03 -26.27
N LYS A 306 -31.78 15.74 -26.82
CA LYS A 306 -32.00 17.18 -26.57
C LYS A 306 -32.11 17.53 -25.07
N TRP A 307 -32.77 16.68 -24.29
CA TRP A 307 -32.94 16.89 -22.85
C TRP A 307 -31.69 16.50 -22.05
N GLY A 308 -30.93 15.52 -22.54
CA GLY A 308 -29.68 15.12 -21.90
C GLY A 308 -28.51 16.06 -22.20
N GLU A 309 -28.47 16.67 -23.39
CA GLU A 309 -27.50 17.70 -23.77
C GLU A 309 -27.63 18.96 -22.90
N LEU A 310 -28.83 19.27 -22.40
CA LEU A 310 -29.04 20.31 -21.38
C LEU A 310 -28.36 19.99 -20.04
N LEU A 311 -28.15 18.71 -19.71
CA LEU A 311 -27.53 18.28 -18.44
C LEU A 311 -26.01 18.13 -18.54
N LEU A 312 -25.51 17.50 -19.60
CA LEU A 312 -24.08 17.12 -19.73
C LEU A 312 -23.41 17.64 -21.02
N GLY A 313 -24.10 18.46 -21.82
CA GLY A 313 -23.62 18.92 -23.13
C GLY A 313 -23.37 17.77 -24.09
N ALA A 314 -22.37 17.95 -24.96
CA ALA A 314 -21.96 16.94 -25.95
C ALA A 314 -21.52 15.59 -25.32
N THR A 315 -21.22 15.56 -24.03
CA THR A 315 -20.83 14.34 -23.30
C THR A 315 -22.01 13.38 -23.11
N PHE A 316 -23.26 13.88 -23.16
CA PHE A 316 -24.45 13.09 -22.86
C PHE A 316 -24.60 11.87 -23.78
N ALA A 317 -24.33 12.00 -25.08
CA ALA A 317 -24.48 10.90 -26.02
C ALA A 317 -23.60 9.69 -25.67
N ALA A 318 -22.35 9.94 -25.25
CA ALA A 318 -21.43 8.89 -24.81
C ALA A 318 -21.83 8.32 -23.43
N THR A 319 -22.30 9.18 -22.52
CA THR A 319 -22.81 8.78 -21.20
C THR A 319 -24.06 7.90 -21.33
N GLN A 320 -25.02 8.26 -22.18
CA GLN A 320 -26.29 7.56 -22.37
C GLN A 320 -26.07 6.07 -22.69
N GLN A 321 -25.06 5.74 -23.49
CA GLN A 321 -24.74 4.35 -23.87
C GLN A 321 -24.28 3.47 -22.70
N ILE A 322 -23.67 4.05 -21.66
CA ILE A 322 -23.10 3.30 -20.52
C ILE A 322 -23.90 3.44 -19.23
N VAL A 323 -24.80 4.42 -19.14
CA VAL A 323 -25.59 4.71 -17.92
C VAL A 323 -26.37 3.49 -17.39
N PRO A 324 -27.04 2.64 -18.21
CA PRO A 324 -27.68 1.44 -17.70
C PRO A 324 -26.73 0.48 -16.97
N ILE A 325 -25.50 0.39 -17.47
CA ILE A 325 -24.47 -0.52 -16.92
C ILE A 325 -23.96 0.06 -15.60
N ILE A 326 -23.67 1.35 -15.54
CA ILE A 326 -23.28 2.02 -14.29
C ILE A 326 -24.44 2.04 -13.28
N ALA A 327 -25.69 2.12 -13.72
CA ALA A 327 -26.86 1.98 -12.86
C ALA A 327 -26.95 0.58 -12.23
N CYS A 328 -26.67 -0.48 -13.01
CA CYS A 328 -26.51 -1.83 -12.50
C CYS A 328 -25.33 -1.94 -11.51
N GLU A 329 -24.23 -1.23 -11.76
CA GLU A 329 -23.10 -1.13 -10.83
C GLU A 329 -23.55 -0.56 -9.48
N TYR A 330 -24.26 0.57 -9.47
CA TYR A 330 -24.81 1.17 -8.25
C TYR A 330 -25.80 0.23 -7.54
N ALA A 331 -26.64 -0.46 -8.31
CA ALA A 331 -27.63 -1.39 -7.78
C ALA A 331 -26.95 -2.56 -7.04
N LEU A 332 -25.87 -3.12 -7.60
CA LEU A 332 -25.09 -4.19 -6.98
C LEU A 332 -24.19 -3.66 -5.85
N GLY A 333 -23.60 -2.48 -6.03
CA GLY A 333 -22.73 -1.81 -5.05
C GLY A 333 -23.45 -1.51 -3.75
N GLY A 334 -24.74 -1.20 -3.82
CA GLY A 334 -25.60 -1.06 -2.64
C GLY A 334 -25.54 -2.27 -1.70
N TRP A 335 -25.40 -3.49 -2.22
CA TRP A 335 -25.30 -4.70 -1.39
C TRP A 335 -23.95 -4.83 -0.68
N ALA A 336 -22.85 -4.47 -1.35
CA ALA A 336 -21.54 -4.41 -0.71
C ALA A 336 -21.52 -3.33 0.40
N ILE A 337 -22.13 -2.17 0.14
CA ILE A 337 -22.31 -1.09 1.13
C ILE A 337 -23.15 -1.59 2.31
N ALA A 338 -24.25 -2.31 2.07
CA ALA A 338 -25.11 -2.86 3.11
C ALA A 338 -24.35 -3.82 4.03
N VAL A 339 -23.53 -4.73 3.48
CA VAL A 339 -22.65 -5.61 4.28
C VAL A 339 -21.65 -4.76 5.08
N GLY A 340 -21.07 -3.72 4.49
CA GLY A 340 -20.20 -2.78 5.21
C GLY A 340 -20.89 -2.06 6.37
N ILE A 341 -22.14 -1.60 6.20
CA ILE A 341 -22.96 -0.99 7.25
C ILE A 341 -23.25 -2.01 8.36
N TYR A 342 -23.61 -3.24 8.00
CA TYR A 342 -23.82 -4.33 8.94
C TYR A 342 -22.58 -4.58 9.81
N LEU A 343 -21.39 -4.72 9.18
CA LEU A 343 -20.13 -4.93 9.89
C LEU A 343 -19.79 -3.76 10.82
N ARG A 344 -20.01 -2.52 10.39
CA ARG A 344 -19.82 -1.31 11.21
C ARG A 344 -20.75 -1.28 12.42
N THR A 345 -22.03 -1.61 12.23
CA THR A 345 -23.04 -1.64 13.31
C THR A 345 -22.63 -2.57 14.45
N PHE A 346 -21.96 -3.69 14.14
CA PHE A 346 -21.45 -4.65 15.13
C PHE A 346 -19.96 -4.48 15.47
N ASN A 347 -19.41 -3.28 15.22
CA ASN A 347 -18.03 -2.90 15.53
C ASN A 347 -16.93 -3.81 14.92
N ARG A 348 -17.21 -4.48 13.79
CA ARG A 348 -16.28 -5.37 13.06
C ARG A 348 -15.38 -4.59 12.10
N SER A 349 -14.63 -3.62 12.63
CA SER A 349 -13.79 -2.69 11.84
C SER A 349 -12.73 -3.36 10.95
N ARG A 350 -12.19 -4.51 11.38
CA ARG A 350 -11.21 -5.27 10.59
C ARG A 350 -11.83 -5.87 9.33
N ASP A 351 -13.05 -6.38 9.46
CA ASP A 351 -13.75 -7.06 8.37
C ASP A 351 -14.31 -6.04 7.38
N ALA A 352 -14.81 -4.89 7.87
CA ALA A 352 -15.25 -3.78 7.02
C ALA A 352 -14.10 -3.23 6.17
N LEU A 353 -12.94 -2.96 6.78
CA LEU A 353 -11.75 -2.55 6.03
C LEU A 353 -11.28 -3.65 5.06
N GLY A 354 -11.32 -4.93 5.47
CA GLY A 354 -10.96 -6.06 4.61
C GLY A 354 -11.86 -6.16 3.36
N LEU A 355 -13.16 -6.00 3.53
CA LEU A 355 -14.13 -5.93 2.44
C LEU A 355 -13.82 -4.77 1.50
N LYS A 356 -13.57 -3.56 2.04
CA LYS A 356 -13.24 -2.40 1.21
C LYS A 356 -11.94 -2.58 0.44
N VAL A 357 -10.87 -3.06 1.08
CA VAL A 357 -9.59 -3.35 0.40
C VAL A 357 -9.78 -4.37 -0.72
N GLY A 358 -10.55 -5.43 -0.49
CA GLY A 358 -10.91 -6.40 -1.52
C GLY A 358 -11.68 -5.76 -2.68
N TYR A 359 -12.66 -4.90 -2.36
CA TYR A 359 -13.43 -4.14 -3.35
C TYR A 359 -12.53 -3.29 -4.24
N VAL A 360 -11.65 -2.48 -3.65
CA VAL A 360 -10.71 -1.62 -4.38
C VAL A 360 -9.82 -2.45 -5.29
N ALA A 361 -9.24 -3.54 -4.78
CA ALA A 361 -8.33 -4.38 -5.55
C ALA A 361 -9.01 -5.03 -6.77
N VAL A 362 -10.20 -5.60 -6.59
CA VAL A 362 -10.94 -6.24 -7.69
C VAL A 362 -11.46 -5.21 -8.68
N THR A 363 -11.95 -4.07 -8.20
CA THR A 363 -12.43 -2.97 -9.06
C THR A 363 -11.31 -2.45 -9.94
N LEU A 364 -10.14 -2.17 -9.38
CA LEU A 364 -8.98 -1.77 -10.17
C LEU A 364 -8.59 -2.91 -11.14
N LEU A 365 -8.37 -4.14 -10.69
CA LEU A 365 -7.95 -5.23 -11.59
C LEU A 365 -8.87 -5.39 -12.81
N THR A 366 -10.19 -5.43 -12.59
CA THR A 366 -11.19 -5.70 -13.63
C THR A 366 -11.48 -4.50 -14.52
N SER A 367 -11.66 -3.29 -13.95
CA SER A 367 -11.91 -2.08 -14.74
C SER A 367 -10.70 -1.70 -15.58
N LEU A 368 -9.48 -1.80 -15.03
CA LEU A 368 -8.24 -1.53 -15.74
C LEU A 368 -7.99 -2.61 -16.81
N GLY A 369 -8.20 -3.88 -16.47
CA GLY A 369 -8.08 -5.00 -17.43
C GLY A 369 -9.05 -4.88 -18.59
N ALA A 370 -10.31 -4.52 -18.31
CA ALA A 370 -11.33 -4.32 -19.35
C ALA A 370 -11.07 -3.06 -20.17
N ALA A 371 -10.58 -1.97 -19.57
CA ALA A 371 -10.15 -0.77 -20.28
C ALA A 371 -9.08 -1.11 -21.33
N VAL A 372 -8.04 -1.85 -20.93
CA VAL A 372 -6.95 -2.28 -21.82
C VAL A 372 -7.47 -3.23 -22.90
N ALA A 373 -8.34 -4.17 -22.54
CA ALA A 373 -8.86 -5.17 -23.47
C ALA A 373 -9.79 -4.58 -24.54
N PHE A 374 -10.77 -3.77 -24.14
CA PHE A 374 -11.87 -3.35 -25.01
C PHE A 374 -11.71 -1.94 -25.58
N ARG A 375 -10.83 -1.11 -25.00
CA ARG A 375 -10.57 0.27 -25.42
C ARG A 375 -11.80 1.17 -25.54
N THR A 376 -12.86 0.90 -24.79
CA THR A 376 -14.13 1.63 -24.87
C THR A 376 -14.66 1.98 -23.48
N ALA A 377 -15.45 3.06 -23.40
CA ALA A 377 -16.18 3.42 -22.17
C ALA A 377 -17.07 2.26 -21.67
N LEU A 378 -17.67 1.54 -22.61
CA LEU A 378 -18.47 0.35 -22.36
C LEU A 378 -17.64 -0.76 -21.69
N GLY A 379 -16.43 -1.03 -22.18
CA GLY A 379 -15.53 -2.01 -21.57
C GLY A 379 -15.18 -1.67 -20.12
N VAL A 380 -14.88 -0.40 -19.84
CA VAL A 380 -14.62 0.08 -18.46
C VAL A 380 -15.83 -0.16 -17.57
N ALA A 381 -17.02 0.24 -18.02
CA ALA A 381 -18.27 0.09 -17.28
C ALA A 381 -18.58 -1.39 -16.98
N LEU A 382 -18.38 -2.28 -17.95
CA LEU A 382 -18.55 -3.73 -17.76
C LEU A 382 -17.54 -4.29 -16.74
N GLY A 383 -16.28 -3.85 -16.79
CA GLY A 383 -15.27 -4.22 -15.80
C GLY A 383 -15.67 -3.79 -14.39
N MET A 384 -16.16 -2.56 -14.22
CA MET A 384 -16.66 -2.05 -12.93
C MET A 384 -17.84 -2.88 -12.41
N VAL A 385 -18.86 -3.13 -13.25
CA VAL A 385 -20.01 -3.96 -12.86
C VAL A 385 -19.59 -5.38 -12.48
N ALA A 386 -18.68 -6.00 -13.25
CA ALA A 386 -18.20 -7.35 -12.96
C ALA A 386 -17.47 -7.42 -11.61
N ALA A 387 -16.64 -6.42 -11.30
CA ALA A 387 -16.03 -6.28 -9.99
C ALA A 387 -17.06 -6.16 -8.88
N THR A 388 -18.00 -5.23 -9.04
CA THR A 388 -19.01 -4.94 -8.02
C THR A 388 -19.92 -6.14 -7.79
N ALA A 389 -20.32 -6.84 -8.85
CA ALA A 389 -21.07 -8.10 -8.78
C ALA A 389 -20.31 -9.19 -8.01
N PHE A 390 -19.04 -9.41 -8.35
CA PHE A 390 -18.19 -10.40 -7.70
C PHE A 390 -18.04 -10.09 -6.20
N VAL A 391 -17.70 -8.85 -5.86
CA VAL A 391 -17.45 -8.45 -4.47
C VAL A 391 -18.73 -8.46 -3.65
N ALA A 392 -19.83 -7.94 -4.17
CA ALA A 392 -21.13 -7.97 -3.48
C ALA A 392 -21.55 -9.41 -3.17
N THR A 393 -21.45 -10.31 -4.16
CA THR A 393 -21.79 -11.73 -4.00
C THR A 393 -20.89 -12.40 -2.96
N MET A 394 -19.57 -12.21 -3.06
CA MET A 394 -18.62 -12.77 -2.11
C MET A 394 -18.83 -12.22 -0.70
N ALA A 395 -19.10 -10.92 -0.54
CA ALA A 395 -19.35 -10.30 0.76
C ALA A 395 -20.58 -10.91 1.46
N VAL A 396 -21.69 -11.02 0.72
CA VAL A 396 -22.94 -11.62 1.20
C VAL A 396 -22.71 -13.08 1.61
N LEU A 397 -22.06 -13.89 0.77
CA LEU A 397 -21.80 -15.31 1.03
C LEU A 397 -20.77 -15.58 2.13
N TRP A 398 -19.76 -14.72 2.27
CA TRP A 398 -18.68 -14.87 3.25
C TRP A 398 -19.13 -14.48 4.65
N PHE A 399 -19.78 -13.31 4.79
CA PHE A 399 -20.15 -12.79 6.11
C PHE A 399 -21.49 -13.34 6.61
N ARG A 400 -22.32 -13.90 5.72
CA ARG A 400 -23.62 -14.53 6.01
C ARG A 400 -24.42 -13.76 7.07
N PRO A 401 -24.84 -12.52 6.81
CA PRO A 401 -25.56 -11.70 7.79
C PRO A 401 -26.89 -12.31 8.28
N TRP A 402 -27.39 -13.33 7.58
CA TRP A 402 -28.60 -14.09 7.92
C TRP A 402 -28.34 -15.37 8.75
N ALA A 403 -27.09 -15.75 9.03
CA ALA A 403 -26.81 -16.91 9.87
C ALA A 403 -27.02 -16.56 11.35
N ASP A 404 -27.80 -17.37 12.08
CA ASP A 404 -28.06 -17.15 13.50
C ASP A 404 -26.76 -17.25 14.32
N SER A 405 -26.56 -16.28 15.21
CA SER A 405 -25.38 -16.13 16.05
C SER A 405 -25.08 -17.34 16.96
N SER A 406 -26.02 -18.28 17.13
CA SER A 406 -25.81 -19.55 17.84
C SER A 406 -24.89 -20.52 17.09
N THR A 407 -24.81 -20.42 15.76
CA THR A 407 -23.99 -21.32 14.93
C THR A 407 -22.55 -20.84 14.73
N MET A 408 -22.22 -19.60 15.13
CA MET A 408 -20.87 -19.04 14.99
C MET A 408 -20.02 -19.11 16.26
N VAL A 409 -20.58 -19.57 17.39
CA VAL A 409 -19.86 -19.62 18.68
C VAL A 409 -18.81 -20.74 18.72
N ASP A 410 -18.94 -21.79 17.91
CA ASP A 410 -18.02 -22.95 17.97
C ASP A 410 -16.66 -22.73 17.29
N ASP A 411 -16.49 -21.74 16.40
CA ASP A 411 -15.28 -21.64 15.56
C ASP A 411 -14.37 -20.43 15.83
N ALA A 412 -14.67 -19.52 16.78
CA ALA A 412 -13.96 -18.22 16.82
C ALA A 412 -13.72 -17.53 18.18
N ILE A 413 -13.69 -18.23 19.32
CA ILE A 413 -13.28 -17.60 20.61
C ILE A 413 -12.04 -18.31 21.20
N PRO A 414 -10.87 -17.64 21.28
CA PRO A 414 -9.88 -17.96 22.31
C PRO A 414 -10.52 -17.63 23.65
N ARG A 415 -10.73 -18.65 24.50
CA ARG A 415 -11.27 -18.49 25.86
C ARG A 415 -10.60 -17.30 26.56
N ALA A 416 -11.42 -16.33 27.00
CA ALA A 416 -10.94 -15.22 27.81
C ALA A 416 -10.33 -15.76 29.12
N PRO A 417 -9.28 -15.12 29.67
CA PRO A 417 -8.76 -15.49 30.97
C PRO A 417 -9.83 -15.22 32.03
N HIS A 418 -10.17 -16.25 32.80
CA HIS A 418 -11.05 -16.12 33.96
C HIS A 418 -10.54 -14.99 34.86
N VAL A 419 -11.42 -14.03 35.15
CA VAL A 419 -11.25 -13.06 36.23
C VAL A 419 -11.04 -13.86 37.52
N ARG A 420 -9.88 -13.67 38.17
CA ARG A 420 -9.59 -14.26 39.48
C ARG A 420 -10.54 -13.66 40.52
N SER A 421 -11.44 -14.47 41.05
CA SER A 421 -12.05 -14.23 42.35
C SER A 421 -10.97 -14.33 43.45
N PRO A 422 -11.06 -13.57 44.56
CA PRO A 422 -10.12 -13.71 45.67
C PRO A 422 -10.16 -15.15 46.22
N ALA A 423 -8.97 -15.66 46.55
CA ALA A 423 -8.74 -17.05 46.90
C ALA A 423 -9.44 -17.46 48.22
N ASP A 424 -10.15 -18.58 48.16
CA ASP A 424 -10.52 -19.41 49.31
C ASP A 424 -9.24 -20.11 49.86
N PRO A 425 -8.86 -19.98 51.15
CA PRO A 425 -7.59 -20.46 51.68
C PRO A 425 -7.42 -21.98 51.77
N ARG A 426 -8.38 -22.80 51.31
CA ARG A 426 -8.38 -24.25 51.60
C ARG A 426 -8.29 -25.22 50.41
N ARG A 427 -8.02 -24.75 49.18
CA ARG A 427 -7.77 -25.68 48.05
C ARG A 427 -6.29 -25.91 47.80
N ARG A 428 -5.82 -27.12 48.16
CA ARG A 428 -4.52 -27.67 47.77
C ARG A 428 -4.38 -27.63 46.24
N VAL A 429 -3.37 -26.91 45.77
CA VAL A 429 -3.00 -26.82 44.36
C VAL A 429 -2.37 -28.15 43.95
N LEU A 430 -2.97 -28.82 42.96
CA LEU A 430 -2.36 -29.95 42.28
C LEU A 430 -1.18 -29.41 41.45
N ALA A 431 0.03 -29.86 41.76
CA ALA A 431 1.22 -29.55 40.97
C ALA A 431 1.10 -30.20 39.59
N LEU A 432 0.97 -29.39 38.54
CA LEU A 432 1.12 -29.82 37.15
C LEU A 432 2.61 -30.12 36.91
N THR A 433 2.96 -31.39 36.96
CA THR A 433 4.26 -31.90 36.49
C THR A 433 4.34 -31.77 34.97
N ALA A 434 5.55 -31.53 34.47
CA ALA A 434 5.86 -31.05 33.12
C ALA A 434 5.68 -32.08 31.97
N ASP A 435 4.79 -33.08 32.10
CA ASP A 435 4.67 -34.20 31.14
C ASP A 435 3.29 -34.34 30.46
N SER A 436 2.41 -33.33 30.48
CA SER A 436 1.05 -33.47 29.93
C SER A 436 0.67 -32.46 28.83
N VAL A 437 1.57 -32.18 27.88
CA VAL A 437 1.20 -31.57 26.58
C VAL A 437 1.37 -32.59 25.47
N VAL A 438 0.63 -33.70 25.55
CA VAL A 438 0.32 -34.48 24.35
C VAL A 438 -0.76 -33.70 23.59
N ARG A 439 -0.33 -32.96 22.55
CA ARG A 439 -1.26 -32.42 21.54
C ARG A 439 -2.07 -33.59 20.99
N THR A 440 -3.36 -33.62 21.26
CA THR A 440 -4.30 -34.50 20.55
C THR A 440 -4.18 -34.22 19.06
N LYS A 441 -3.56 -35.15 18.32
CA LYS A 441 -3.54 -35.12 16.86
C LYS A 441 -4.99 -35.17 16.39
N LEU A 442 -5.42 -34.16 15.63
CA LEU A 442 -6.67 -34.22 14.88
C LEU A 442 -6.75 -35.57 14.14
N PRO A 443 -7.93 -36.21 14.07
CA PRO A 443 -8.11 -37.43 13.30
C PRO A 443 -7.53 -37.24 11.89
N HIS A 444 -6.71 -38.18 11.42
CA HIS A 444 -5.96 -38.07 10.16
C HIS A 444 -6.86 -37.71 8.96
N THR A 445 -8.14 -38.07 9.00
CA THR A 445 -9.15 -37.75 7.99
C THR A 445 -9.56 -36.28 7.97
N VAL A 446 -9.67 -35.61 9.12
CA VAL A 446 -10.01 -34.18 9.22
C VAL A 446 -8.78 -33.32 8.90
N ALA A 447 -7.60 -33.74 9.37
CA ALA A 447 -6.33 -33.10 9.01
C ALA A 447 -6.05 -33.22 7.50
N ALA A 448 -6.33 -34.37 6.87
CA ALA A 448 -6.20 -34.57 5.44
C ALA A 448 -7.26 -33.79 4.63
N ARG A 449 -8.51 -33.69 5.10
CA ARG A 449 -9.55 -32.86 4.46
C ARG A 449 -9.27 -31.35 4.55
N LEU A 450 -8.72 -30.88 5.67
CA LEU A 450 -8.27 -29.49 5.82
C LEU A 450 -7.01 -29.22 4.99
N ALA A 451 -6.04 -30.14 4.97
CA ALA A 451 -4.82 -30.01 4.16
C ALA A 451 -5.10 -30.02 2.65
N SER A 452 -6.05 -30.85 2.18
CA SER A 452 -6.45 -30.93 0.77
C SER A 452 -7.25 -29.70 0.28
N ARG A 453 -8.11 -29.10 1.12
CA ARG A 453 -8.79 -27.82 0.79
C ARG A 453 -7.81 -26.64 0.70
N VAL A 454 -6.74 -26.65 1.49
CA VAL A 454 -5.72 -25.58 1.45
C VAL A 454 -4.78 -25.72 0.24
N HIS A 455 -4.47 -26.94 -0.22
CA HIS A 455 -3.62 -27.15 -1.40
C HIS A 455 -4.33 -26.83 -2.73
N THR A 456 -5.63 -27.13 -2.85
CA THR A 456 -6.41 -26.86 -4.07
C THR A 456 -6.55 -25.36 -4.37
N SER A 457 -6.66 -24.51 -3.34
CA SER A 457 -6.73 -23.04 -3.52
C SER A 457 -5.40 -22.41 -3.98
N ASN A 458 -4.26 -22.97 -3.58
CA ASN A 458 -2.94 -22.45 -3.96
C ASN A 458 -2.60 -22.76 -5.43
N GLY A 459 -2.91 -23.98 -5.89
CA GLY A 459 -2.70 -24.37 -7.28
C GLY A 459 -3.58 -23.57 -8.25
N LEU A 460 -4.85 -23.34 -7.88
CA LEU A 460 -5.76 -22.51 -8.67
C LEU A 460 -5.30 -21.05 -8.73
N LEU A 461 -4.82 -20.48 -7.61
CA LEU A 461 -4.22 -19.15 -7.59
C LEU A 461 -2.99 -19.07 -8.51
N ALA A 462 -2.08 -20.05 -8.44
CA ALA A 462 -0.91 -20.11 -9.32
C ALA A 462 -1.31 -20.16 -10.80
N LEU A 463 -2.34 -20.94 -11.13
CA LEU A 463 -2.83 -21.08 -12.50
C LEU A 463 -3.46 -19.79 -13.02
N TRP A 464 -4.28 -19.10 -12.23
CA TRP A 464 -4.86 -17.82 -12.63
C TRP A 464 -3.81 -16.73 -12.78
N VAL A 465 -2.88 -16.62 -11.83
CA VAL A 465 -1.76 -15.68 -11.94
C VAL A 465 -0.90 -16.03 -13.16
N GLY A 466 -0.66 -17.32 -13.41
CA GLY A 466 0.06 -17.80 -14.60
C GLY A 466 -0.65 -17.44 -15.89
N ALA A 467 -1.97 -17.63 -15.97
CA ALA A 467 -2.77 -17.23 -17.12
C ALA A 467 -2.72 -15.71 -17.34
N ILE A 468 -2.79 -14.91 -16.26
CA ILE A 468 -2.65 -13.45 -16.35
C ILE A 468 -1.29 -13.05 -16.91
N LEU A 469 -0.21 -13.66 -16.43
CA LEU A 469 1.16 -13.27 -16.81
C LEU A 469 1.59 -13.83 -18.17
N VAL A 470 1.24 -15.07 -18.49
CA VAL A 470 1.75 -15.77 -19.68
C VAL A 470 0.79 -15.63 -20.87
N VAL A 471 -0.52 -15.44 -20.63
CA VAL A 471 -1.53 -15.33 -21.68
C VAL A 471 -2.07 -13.91 -21.77
N PHE A 472 -2.78 -13.43 -20.76
CA PHE A 472 -3.50 -12.16 -20.86
C PHE A 472 -2.58 -10.94 -20.99
N GLY A 473 -1.46 -10.89 -20.27
CA GLY A 473 -0.47 -9.81 -20.37
C GLY A 473 0.12 -9.68 -21.79
N PRO A 474 0.71 -10.74 -22.35
CA PRO A 474 1.22 -10.74 -23.72
C PRO A 474 0.13 -10.49 -24.76
N VAL A 475 -1.06 -11.09 -24.61
CA VAL A 475 -2.20 -10.85 -25.51
C VAL A 475 -2.64 -9.39 -25.47
N ALA A 476 -2.64 -8.74 -24.31
CA ALA A 476 -2.94 -7.31 -24.20
C ALA A 476 -1.93 -6.46 -24.99
N ILE A 477 -0.63 -6.78 -24.90
CA ILE A 477 0.41 -6.09 -25.70
C ILE A 477 0.23 -6.38 -27.19
N ILE A 478 0.00 -7.64 -27.56
CA ILE A 478 -0.19 -8.06 -28.97
C ILE A 478 -1.44 -7.41 -29.58
N ARG A 479 -2.52 -7.28 -28.81
CA ARG A 479 -3.73 -6.58 -29.25
C ARG A 479 -3.50 -5.07 -29.31
N TYR A 480 -2.62 -4.54 -28.44
CA TYR A 480 -2.35 -3.12 -28.42
C TYR A 480 -1.49 -2.66 -29.60
N THR A 481 -0.44 -3.42 -29.86
CA THR A 481 0.55 -3.17 -30.90
C THR A 481 0.01 -3.75 -32.21
N GLY A 482 0.01 -2.94 -33.29
CA GLY A 482 -0.55 -3.33 -34.59
C GLY A 482 0.10 -4.57 -35.21
N VAL A 483 -0.19 -4.84 -36.48
CA VAL A 483 0.47 -5.95 -37.20
C VAL A 483 1.98 -5.64 -37.30
N PRO A 484 2.86 -6.49 -36.75
CA PRO A 484 4.30 -6.21 -36.73
C PRO A 484 4.92 -6.49 -38.09
N ASP A 485 5.97 -5.74 -38.43
CA ASP A 485 6.69 -5.86 -39.71
C ASP A 485 7.49 -7.16 -39.83
N ASN A 486 7.85 -7.78 -38.70
CA ASN A 486 8.65 -9.01 -38.66
C ASN A 486 8.20 -9.95 -37.52
N ARG A 487 8.81 -11.14 -37.48
CA ARG A 487 8.53 -12.16 -36.44
C ARG A 487 9.52 -12.13 -35.27
N LEU A 488 10.40 -11.13 -35.18
CA LEU A 488 11.45 -11.08 -34.16
C LEU A 488 10.90 -10.94 -32.75
N TRP A 489 9.70 -10.38 -32.59
CA TRP A 489 9.00 -10.30 -31.31
C TRP A 489 8.72 -11.65 -30.65
N LEU A 490 8.71 -12.76 -31.41
CA LEU A 490 8.55 -14.10 -30.86
C LEU A 490 9.69 -14.48 -29.90
N TRP A 491 10.88 -13.88 -30.07
CA TRP A 491 12.02 -14.08 -29.18
C TRP A 491 11.77 -13.59 -27.74
N ALA A 492 10.80 -12.71 -27.50
CA ALA A 492 10.45 -12.30 -26.13
C ALA A 492 9.66 -13.38 -25.35
N LEU A 493 8.98 -14.29 -26.05
CA LEU A 493 8.03 -15.24 -25.44
C LEU A 493 8.68 -16.25 -24.48
N PRO A 494 9.86 -16.86 -24.76
CA PRO A 494 10.48 -17.81 -23.84
C PRO A 494 10.76 -17.23 -22.45
N VAL A 495 11.24 -15.98 -22.37
CA VAL A 495 11.49 -15.30 -21.09
C VAL A 495 10.18 -15.02 -20.37
N ILE A 496 9.14 -14.57 -21.09
CA ILE A 496 7.80 -14.34 -20.52
C ILE A 496 7.23 -15.63 -19.92
N ILE A 497 7.30 -16.73 -20.67
CA ILE A 497 6.80 -18.03 -20.24
C ILE A 497 7.56 -18.49 -18.98
N LEU A 498 8.89 -18.51 -19.03
CA LEU A 498 9.74 -18.99 -17.95
C LEU A 498 9.56 -18.14 -16.68
N ALA A 499 9.74 -16.82 -16.79
CA ALA A 499 9.64 -15.91 -15.66
C ALA A 499 8.20 -15.79 -15.14
N GLY A 500 7.22 -15.75 -16.04
CA GLY A 500 5.80 -15.65 -15.72
C GLY A 500 5.30 -16.87 -14.94
N PHE A 501 5.59 -18.08 -15.40
CA PHE A 501 5.21 -19.29 -14.67
C PHE A 501 5.93 -19.40 -13.33
N ARG A 502 7.23 -19.08 -13.27
CA ARG A 502 7.98 -19.18 -12.02
C ARG A 502 7.52 -18.16 -10.98
N PHE A 503 7.21 -16.93 -11.40
CA PHE A 503 6.64 -15.90 -10.52
C PHE A 503 5.21 -16.26 -10.08
N ALA A 504 4.39 -16.79 -10.98
CA ALA A 504 3.04 -17.26 -10.66
C ALA A 504 3.06 -18.42 -9.64
N TRP A 505 4.00 -19.36 -9.79
CA TRP A 505 4.22 -20.43 -8.84
C TRP A 505 4.59 -19.89 -7.45
N LEU A 506 5.47 -18.89 -7.39
CA LEU A 506 5.88 -18.26 -6.14
C LEU A 506 4.71 -17.56 -5.42
N ILE A 507 3.85 -16.85 -6.16
CA ILE A 507 2.63 -16.23 -5.59
C ILE A 507 1.63 -17.31 -5.15
N GLY A 508 1.44 -18.34 -5.97
CA GLY A 508 0.54 -19.46 -5.69
C GLY A 508 0.90 -20.21 -4.42
N THR A 509 2.15 -20.65 -4.27
CA THR A 509 2.63 -21.33 -3.05
C THR A 509 2.61 -20.38 -1.85
N GLY A 510 2.91 -19.09 -2.08
CA GLY A 510 2.96 -18.08 -1.03
C GLY A 510 4.16 -18.23 -0.10
N GLU A 511 5.21 -18.94 -0.54
CA GLU A 511 6.50 -19.00 0.15
C GLU A 511 7.18 -17.63 0.06
N ARG A 512 7.62 -17.07 1.20
CA ARG A 512 8.13 -15.69 1.29
C ARG A 512 9.58 -15.59 0.81
N ARG A 513 9.83 -15.99 -0.44
CA ARG A 513 11.13 -15.93 -1.10
C ARG A 513 11.30 -14.54 -1.73
N LEU A 514 11.96 -13.64 -1.00
CA LEU A 514 12.03 -12.22 -1.37
C LEU A 514 13.03 -11.98 -2.51
N PHE A 515 14.15 -12.70 -2.55
CA PHE A 515 15.12 -12.56 -3.64
C PHE A 515 14.57 -13.13 -4.95
N GLU A 516 13.98 -14.33 -4.91
CA GLU A 516 13.32 -14.89 -6.09
C GLU A 516 12.19 -13.99 -6.60
N MET A 517 11.41 -13.37 -5.70
CA MET A 517 10.37 -12.40 -6.08
C MET A 517 10.96 -11.25 -6.91
N MET A 518 12.10 -10.68 -6.50
CA MET A 518 12.73 -9.55 -7.20
C MET A 518 13.34 -9.98 -8.53
N TYR A 519 14.01 -11.14 -8.56
CA TYR A 519 14.62 -11.70 -9.76
C TYR A 519 13.58 -11.96 -10.87
N TRP A 520 12.51 -12.69 -10.54
CA TRP A 520 11.51 -13.08 -11.54
C TRP A 520 10.61 -11.92 -11.97
N ALA A 521 10.30 -10.99 -11.06
CA ALA A 521 9.58 -9.76 -11.44
C ALA A 521 10.41 -8.91 -12.40
N PHE A 522 11.73 -8.78 -12.17
CA PHE A 522 12.64 -8.09 -13.08
C PHE A 522 12.73 -8.77 -14.44
N ALA A 523 13.00 -10.08 -14.47
CA ALA A 523 13.13 -10.84 -15.71
C ALA A 523 11.84 -10.77 -16.55
N TYR A 524 10.68 -10.92 -15.92
CA TYR A 524 9.39 -10.84 -16.60
C TYR A 524 9.11 -9.45 -17.17
N ALA A 525 9.34 -8.37 -16.40
CA ALA A 525 9.03 -7.01 -16.85
C ALA A 525 10.05 -6.46 -17.87
N PHE A 526 11.35 -6.54 -17.56
CA PHE A 526 12.41 -5.86 -18.31
C PHE A 526 13.02 -6.72 -19.44
N LEU A 527 13.02 -8.04 -19.29
CA LEU A 527 13.59 -8.97 -20.28
C LEU A 527 12.52 -9.77 -21.04
N GLY A 528 11.25 -9.66 -20.64
CA GLY A 528 10.12 -10.32 -21.28
C GLY A 528 9.12 -9.34 -21.91
N LEU A 529 8.33 -8.65 -21.08
CA LEU A 529 7.26 -7.77 -21.58
C LEU A 529 7.79 -6.53 -22.33
N ALA A 530 8.83 -5.89 -21.82
CA ALA A 530 9.44 -4.75 -22.49
C ALA A 530 9.92 -5.08 -23.91
N PRO A 531 10.75 -6.12 -24.15
CA PRO A 531 11.13 -6.48 -25.50
C PRO A 531 9.95 -6.92 -26.38
N LEU A 532 8.90 -7.54 -25.82
CA LEU A 532 7.70 -7.84 -26.61
C LEU A 532 7.06 -6.57 -27.19
N ALA A 533 6.93 -5.52 -26.38
CA ALA A 533 6.39 -4.23 -26.82
C ALA A 533 7.34 -3.54 -27.82
N GLN A 534 8.63 -3.46 -27.48
CA GLN A 534 9.66 -2.78 -28.29
C GLN A 534 9.81 -3.42 -29.68
N LEU A 535 9.88 -4.75 -29.74
CA LEU A 535 10.04 -5.48 -31.01
C LEU A 535 8.80 -5.42 -31.89
N ARG A 536 7.59 -5.42 -31.31
CA ARG A 536 6.34 -5.31 -32.10
C ARG A 536 6.10 -3.92 -32.65
N MET A 537 6.50 -2.88 -31.91
CA MET A 537 6.41 -1.49 -32.36
C MET A 537 7.63 -1.06 -33.17
N ASN A 538 8.62 -1.93 -33.35
CA ASN A 538 9.90 -1.62 -33.98
C ASN A 538 10.55 -0.35 -33.40
N ALA A 539 10.37 -0.15 -32.09
CA ALA A 539 10.75 1.07 -31.38
C ALA A 539 11.48 0.69 -30.09
N PHE A 540 12.70 1.18 -29.97
CA PHE A 540 13.52 1.01 -28.77
C PHE A 540 13.67 2.35 -28.05
N PRO A 541 14.07 2.32 -26.76
CA PRO A 541 14.29 3.55 -26.01
C PRO A 541 15.27 4.48 -26.74
N THR A 542 14.96 5.78 -26.77
CA THR A 542 15.77 6.80 -27.46
C THR A 542 17.21 6.88 -26.94
N THR A 543 17.43 6.46 -25.69
CA THR A 543 18.76 6.36 -25.06
C THR A 543 19.60 5.22 -25.63
N VAL A 544 19.00 4.25 -26.32
CA VAL A 544 19.65 3.10 -26.94
C VAL A 544 19.36 3.09 -28.44
N ALA A 545 20.02 4.01 -29.16
CA ALA A 545 19.86 4.14 -30.61
C ALA A 545 20.56 3.00 -31.39
N ARG A 546 20.11 2.76 -32.62
CA ARG A 546 20.80 1.88 -33.61
C ARG A 546 20.91 0.41 -33.18
N ILE A 547 19.86 -0.18 -32.60
CA ILE A 547 19.89 -1.62 -32.27
C ILE A 547 20.01 -2.46 -33.55
N ASP A 548 20.99 -3.36 -33.57
CA ASP A 548 21.18 -4.33 -34.64
C ASP A 548 20.19 -5.49 -34.45
N GLN A 549 19.20 -5.56 -35.34
CA GLN A 549 18.12 -6.55 -35.24
C GLN A 549 18.60 -7.99 -35.47
N SER A 550 19.72 -8.18 -36.17
CA SER A 550 20.29 -9.53 -36.39
C SER A 550 20.76 -10.18 -35.09
N LEU A 551 21.04 -9.38 -34.06
CA LEU A 551 21.56 -9.81 -32.77
C LEU A 551 20.48 -9.97 -31.69
N ILE A 552 19.20 -9.77 -32.02
CA ILE A 552 18.07 -9.97 -31.10
C ILE A 552 18.05 -11.41 -30.55
N GLY A 553 18.38 -12.40 -31.39
CA GLY A 553 18.50 -13.79 -30.97
C GLY A 553 19.58 -13.99 -29.90
N ALA A 554 20.74 -13.36 -30.06
CA ALA A 554 21.84 -13.46 -29.09
C ALA A 554 21.47 -12.81 -27.74
N GLY A 555 20.90 -11.61 -27.75
CA GLY A 555 20.43 -10.95 -26.52
C GLY A 555 19.36 -11.77 -25.78
N THR A 556 18.47 -12.42 -26.55
CA THR A 556 17.46 -13.32 -25.98
C THR A 556 18.08 -14.59 -25.40
N LEU A 557 19.04 -15.20 -26.09
CA LEU A 557 19.75 -16.38 -25.60
C LEU A 557 20.47 -16.09 -24.29
N ILE A 558 21.13 -14.93 -24.18
CA ILE A 558 21.73 -14.47 -22.91
C ILE A 558 20.68 -14.45 -21.79
N ALA A 559 19.51 -13.83 -22.02
CA ALA A 559 18.44 -13.74 -21.04
C ALA A 559 17.90 -15.13 -20.62
N VAL A 560 17.58 -15.98 -21.58
CA VAL A 560 17.03 -17.33 -21.36
C VAL A 560 18.04 -18.22 -20.64
N VAL A 561 19.29 -18.28 -21.11
CA VAL A 561 20.35 -19.09 -20.49
C VAL A 561 20.59 -18.63 -19.05
N GLY A 562 20.65 -17.33 -18.79
CA GLY A 562 20.81 -16.82 -17.43
C GLY A 562 19.64 -17.17 -16.51
N CYS A 563 18.39 -17.08 -17.01
CA CYS A 563 17.21 -17.48 -16.23
C CYS A 563 17.17 -18.99 -15.95
N CYS A 564 17.52 -19.82 -16.94
CA CYS A 564 17.61 -21.27 -16.79
C CYS A 564 18.73 -21.66 -15.81
N ALA A 565 19.92 -21.07 -15.93
CA ALA A 565 21.03 -21.33 -15.02
C ALA A 565 20.70 -20.95 -13.57
N PHE A 566 20.06 -19.79 -13.37
CA PHE A 566 19.57 -19.38 -12.05
C PHE A 566 18.55 -20.37 -11.48
N LEU A 567 17.58 -20.82 -12.29
CA LEU A 567 16.58 -21.79 -11.87
C LEU A 567 17.22 -23.14 -11.50
N LEU A 568 18.18 -23.62 -12.29
CA LEU A 568 18.92 -24.86 -12.01
C LEU A 568 19.72 -24.75 -10.71
N GLY A 569 20.36 -23.61 -10.45
CA GLY A 569 21.05 -23.34 -9.18
C GLY A 569 20.10 -23.39 -7.99
N ALA A 570 18.92 -22.76 -8.11
CA ALA A 570 17.89 -22.80 -7.08
C ALA A 570 17.33 -24.22 -6.85
N LEU A 571 17.18 -25.02 -7.90
CA LEU A 571 16.74 -26.42 -7.80
C LEU A 571 17.81 -27.34 -7.18
N ALA A 572 19.09 -27.07 -7.42
CA ALA A 572 20.20 -27.87 -6.87
C ALA A 572 20.27 -27.80 -5.34
N ASP A 573 19.96 -26.66 -4.71
CA ASP A 573 19.93 -26.54 -3.25
C ASP A 573 18.86 -27.45 -2.63
N ASN A 574 17.66 -27.55 -3.24
CA ASN A 574 16.60 -28.46 -2.77
C ASN A 574 17.06 -29.93 -2.73
N ALA A 575 17.88 -30.37 -3.70
CA ALA A 575 18.42 -31.72 -3.74
C ALA A 575 19.50 -31.96 -2.67
N THR A 576 20.30 -30.95 -2.34
CA THR A 576 21.30 -31.03 -1.25
C THR A 576 20.67 -30.95 0.15
N PHE A 577 19.52 -30.27 0.30
CA PHE A 577 18.81 -30.15 1.58
C PHE A 577 18.18 -31.48 2.03
N LEU A 578 17.79 -32.35 1.07
CA LEU A 578 17.27 -33.70 1.33
C LEU A 578 18.33 -34.71 1.81
N ARG A 579 19.63 -34.38 1.73
CA ARG A 579 20.74 -35.26 2.16
C ARG A 579 21.38 -34.90 3.50
N GLY A 580 20.82 -33.93 4.23
CA GLY A 580 21.48 -33.33 5.41
C GLY A 580 20.65 -33.32 6.70
N GLU A 581 20.12 -34.46 7.15
CA GLU A 581 19.40 -34.55 8.43
C GLU A 581 20.26 -34.18 9.66
N ALA A 582 21.58 -34.22 9.54
CA ALA A 582 22.51 -33.80 10.61
C ALA A 582 22.67 -32.27 10.76
N GLY A 583 22.29 -31.46 9.75
CA GLY A 583 22.43 -30.00 9.78
C GLY A 583 21.35 -29.27 10.59
N LEU A 584 20.15 -29.88 10.67
CA LEU A 584 18.97 -29.29 11.33
C LEU A 584 19.14 -29.20 12.85
N ALA A 585 19.76 -30.20 13.48
CA ALA A 585 20.00 -30.18 14.93
C ALA A 585 21.02 -29.10 15.34
N ARG A 586 22.01 -28.81 14.48
CA ARG A 586 23.09 -27.85 14.78
C ARG A 586 22.67 -26.39 14.55
N GLN A 587 21.81 -26.13 13.55
CA GLN A 587 21.29 -24.78 13.27
C GLN A 587 20.16 -24.36 14.22
N THR A 588 19.30 -25.29 14.63
CA THR A 588 18.25 -25.00 15.63
C THR A 588 18.86 -24.57 16.97
N ARG A 589 20.04 -25.12 17.32
CA ARG A 589 20.84 -24.72 18.50
C ARG A 589 21.50 -23.34 18.38
N GLN A 590 21.69 -22.84 17.16
CA GLN A 590 22.32 -21.53 16.88
C GLN A 590 21.31 -20.38 16.77
N MET A 591 20.04 -20.70 16.50
CA MET A 591 18.94 -19.74 16.32
C MET A 591 18.26 -19.29 17.62
N SER A 592 18.60 -19.87 18.79
CA SER A 592 18.02 -19.52 20.09
C SER A 592 18.63 -18.28 20.76
N ARG A 593 19.23 -17.36 20.00
CA ARG A 593 19.72 -16.09 20.56
C ARG A 593 18.57 -15.08 20.61
N MET A 594 18.02 -14.85 21.81
CA MET A 594 16.94 -13.87 22.06
C MET A 594 17.27 -12.44 21.60
N PHE A 595 18.56 -12.09 21.47
CA PHE A 595 19.00 -10.77 21.02
C PHE A 595 20.05 -10.90 19.92
N THR A 596 19.78 -10.32 18.74
CA THR A 596 20.70 -10.37 17.60
C THR A 596 21.48 -9.07 17.38
N ILE A 597 20.95 -7.96 17.89
CA ILE A 597 21.52 -6.62 17.77
C ILE A 597 22.11 -6.18 19.10
N ASP A 598 23.32 -5.61 19.06
CA ASP A 598 23.95 -4.95 20.20
C ASP A 598 23.35 -3.54 20.41
N HIS A 599 22.84 -3.25 21.61
CA HIS A 599 22.16 -1.98 21.89
C HIS A 599 23.09 -0.77 21.84
N THR A 600 24.32 -0.91 22.33
CA THR A 600 25.31 0.18 22.34
C THR A 600 25.73 0.51 20.90
N ARG A 601 26.01 -0.52 20.10
CA ARG A 601 26.36 -0.33 18.68
C ARG A 601 25.19 0.23 17.88
N LEU A 602 23.96 -0.14 18.21
CA LEU A 602 22.75 0.44 17.62
C LEU A 602 22.66 1.95 17.89
N LEU A 603 22.83 2.37 19.14
CA LEU A 603 22.79 3.80 19.49
C LEU A 603 23.92 4.59 18.81
N LEU A 604 25.13 4.02 18.76
CA LEU A 604 26.26 4.62 18.04
C LEU A 604 25.98 4.79 16.54
N LEU A 605 25.43 3.75 15.89
CA LEU A 605 25.07 3.84 14.48
C LEU A 605 23.96 4.86 14.25
N VAL A 606 22.95 4.94 15.13
CA VAL A 606 21.87 5.92 15.02
C VAL A 606 22.41 7.33 15.17
N ALA A 607 23.26 7.59 16.16
CA ALA A 607 23.90 8.89 16.34
C ALA A 607 24.72 9.28 15.12
N PHE A 608 25.55 8.36 14.61
CA PHE A 608 26.32 8.55 13.38
C PHE A 608 25.41 8.84 12.18
N ALA A 609 24.36 8.05 11.97
CA ALA A 609 23.44 8.20 10.84
C ALA A 609 22.73 9.56 10.86
N VAL A 610 22.28 10.01 12.04
CA VAL A 610 21.63 11.31 12.21
C VAL A 610 22.63 12.45 11.95
N VAL A 611 23.78 12.46 12.61
CA VAL A 611 24.79 13.52 12.46
C VAL A 611 25.29 13.60 11.02
N PHE A 612 25.64 12.46 10.42
CA PHE A 612 26.15 12.41 9.06
C PHE A 612 25.08 12.79 8.02
N ASN A 613 23.82 12.44 8.27
CA ASN A 613 22.73 12.88 7.39
C ASN A 613 22.43 14.37 7.54
N ILE A 614 22.49 14.94 8.73
CA ILE A 614 22.37 16.40 8.93
C ILE A 614 23.51 17.14 8.20
N TYR A 615 24.74 16.63 8.26
CA TYR A 615 25.84 17.15 7.46
C TYR A 615 25.57 17.07 5.95
N TYR A 616 25.08 15.92 5.47
CA TYR A 616 24.70 15.79 4.06
C TYR A 616 23.63 16.81 3.65
N LEU A 617 22.56 16.91 4.43
CA LEU A 617 21.44 17.83 4.20
C LEU A 617 21.84 19.30 4.31
N SER A 618 22.82 19.66 5.15
CA SER A 618 23.33 21.04 5.21
C SER A 618 24.05 21.47 3.94
N LYS A 619 24.57 20.50 3.16
CA LYS A 619 25.20 20.75 1.86
C LYS A 619 24.22 20.69 0.69
N VAL A 620 23.27 19.75 0.69
CA VAL A 620 22.34 19.57 -0.44
C VAL A 620 20.96 20.23 -0.26
N GLY A 621 20.68 20.78 0.91
CA GLY A 621 19.41 21.40 1.31
C GLY A 621 18.63 20.55 2.32
N LEU A 622 18.02 21.21 3.31
CA LEU A 622 17.33 20.54 4.43
C LEU A 622 16.08 19.78 4.01
N ILE A 623 15.28 20.33 3.09
CA ILE A 623 14.02 19.72 2.63
C ILE A 623 14.22 19.27 1.18
N GLN A 624 14.30 17.95 0.98
CA GLN A 624 14.60 17.37 -0.33
C GLN A 624 13.36 17.18 -1.21
N PHE A 625 12.16 17.08 -0.61
CA PHE A 625 10.91 16.87 -1.35
C PHE A 625 10.48 18.03 -2.25
N VAL A 626 11.05 19.22 -2.06
CA VAL A 626 10.72 20.43 -2.83
C VAL A 626 11.54 20.50 -4.14
N LYS A 627 12.59 19.69 -4.25
CA LYS A 627 13.50 19.70 -5.40
C LYS A 627 13.15 18.61 -6.39
N SER A 628 13.25 18.92 -7.68
CA SER A 628 13.26 17.89 -8.71
C SER A 628 14.52 17.02 -8.59
N ARG A 629 14.51 15.84 -9.20
CA ARG A 629 15.70 14.96 -9.23
C ARG A 629 16.90 15.63 -9.88
N ASP A 630 16.67 16.34 -10.98
CA ASP A 630 17.76 16.95 -11.75
C ASP A 630 18.37 18.12 -10.97
N GLU A 631 17.54 18.93 -10.29
CA GLU A 631 18.00 19.95 -9.36
C GLU A 631 18.79 19.36 -8.19
N ALA A 632 18.26 18.30 -7.55
CA ALA A 632 18.93 17.65 -6.43
C ALA A 632 20.27 17.01 -6.85
N PHE A 633 20.33 16.43 -8.05
CA PHE A 633 21.53 15.85 -8.61
C PHE A 633 22.56 16.92 -9.01
N ALA A 634 22.12 18.05 -9.58
CA ALA A 634 22.98 19.18 -9.91
C ALA A 634 23.61 19.81 -8.66
N VAL A 635 22.82 20.06 -7.61
CA VAL A 635 23.32 20.58 -6.33
C VAL A 635 24.34 19.62 -5.72
N TYR A 636 24.05 18.33 -5.74
CA TYR A 636 24.99 17.32 -5.25
C TYR A 636 26.30 17.31 -6.04
N ASN A 637 26.25 17.34 -7.38
CA ASN A 637 27.47 17.34 -8.21
C ASN A 637 28.29 18.63 -8.03
N ALA A 638 27.64 19.75 -7.69
CA ALA A 638 28.32 20.99 -7.36
C ALA A 638 29.10 20.90 -6.03
N VAL A 639 28.54 20.19 -5.03
CA VAL A 639 29.21 19.98 -3.73
C VAL A 639 30.30 18.91 -3.83
N TRP A 640 29.97 17.79 -4.46
CA TRP A 640 30.87 16.66 -4.67
C TRP A 640 30.96 16.38 -6.17
N PRO A 641 32.03 16.86 -6.83
CA PRO A 641 32.26 16.59 -8.25
C PRO A 641 32.24 15.08 -8.55
N PRO A 642 31.85 14.68 -9.78
CA PRO A 642 31.78 13.28 -10.18
C PRO A 642 33.06 12.51 -9.83
N GLY A 643 32.94 11.53 -8.93
CA GLY A 643 34.08 10.78 -8.42
C GLY A 643 33.74 9.91 -7.22
N THR A 644 34.72 9.13 -6.76
CA THR A 644 34.53 8.12 -5.70
C THR A 644 34.00 8.72 -4.39
N LEU A 645 34.49 9.89 -3.98
CA LEU A 645 34.15 10.53 -2.71
C LEU A 645 32.64 10.87 -2.63
N GLY A 646 32.09 11.51 -3.65
CA GLY A 646 30.68 11.87 -3.66
C GLY A 646 29.80 10.64 -3.54
N VAL A 647 30.08 9.59 -4.31
CA VAL A 647 29.29 8.35 -4.32
C VAL A 647 29.34 7.68 -2.94
N MET A 648 30.51 7.68 -2.30
CA MET A 648 30.68 7.18 -0.93
C MET A 648 29.89 7.99 0.10
N VAL A 649 29.94 9.32 0.04
CA VAL A 649 29.19 10.19 0.97
C VAL A 649 27.69 9.93 0.86
N ARG A 650 27.16 9.86 -0.36
CA ARG A 650 25.74 9.56 -0.59
C ARG A 650 25.37 8.15 -0.13
N GLY A 651 26.20 7.15 -0.48
CA GLY A 651 26.01 5.76 -0.07
C GLY A 651 26.00 5.58 1.44
N CYS A 652 26.95 6.20 2.14
CA CYS A 652 27.07 6.20 3.59
C CYS A 652 25.83 6.81 4.24
N SER A 653 25.44 8.03 3.83
CA SER A 653 24.30 8.76 4.42
C SER A 653 22.99 7.98 4.30
N TYR A 654 22.70 7.44 3.11
CA TYR A 654 21.44 6.75 2.85
C TYR A 654 21.38 5.39 3.53
N MET A 655 22.46 4.60 3.43
CA MET A 655 22.48 3.24 3.97
C MET A 655 22.60 3.23 5.50
N ALA A 656 23.27 4.22 6.11
CA ALA A 656 23.30 4.36 7.57
C ALA A 656 21.89 4.56 8.14
N LEU A 657 21.09 5.46 7.54
CA LEU A 657 19.70 5.70 7.97
C LEU A 657 18.83 4.46 7.79
N LEU A 658 18.90 3.80 6.62
CA LEU A 658 18.08 2.63 6.34
C LEU A 658 18.39 1.47 7.30
N ILE A 659 19.68 1.15 7.49
CA ILE A 659 20.10 0.08 8.38
C ILE A 659 19.78 0.42 9.85
N ALA A 660 20.01 1.65 10.29
CA ALA A 660 19.65 2.11 11.62
C ALA A 660 18.14 1.98 11.87
N PHE A 661 17.29 2.37 10.91
CA PHE A 661 15.84 2.24 11.01
C PHE A 661 15.40 0.77 11.17
N VAL A 662 15.86 -0.11 10.28
CA VAL A 662 15.51 -1.54 10.33
C VAL A 662 16.00 -2.17 11.64
N ALA A 663 17.19 -1.79 12.11
CA ALA A 663 17.74 -2.27 13.37
C ALA A 663 16.96 -1.78 14.60
N LEU A 664 16.52 -0.52 14.62
CA LEU A 664 15.67 0.03 15.67
C LEU A 664 14.32 -0.72 15.77
N VAL A 665 13.69 -1.00 14.62
CA VAL A 665 12.44 -1.76 14.57
C VAL A 665 12.65 -3.20 15.06
N ARG A 666 13.74 -3.84 14.65
CA ARG A 666 14.08 -5.20 15.09
C ARG A 666 14.34 -5.25 16.60
N PHE A 667 15.15 -4.34 17.13
CA PHE A 667 15.42 -4.23 18.56
C PHE A 667 14.12 -4.11 19.37
N ARG A 668 13.17 -3.29 18.90
CA ARG A 668 11.86 -3.15 19.53
C ARG A 668 11.06 -4.45 19.57
N ARG A 669 11.07 -5.20 18.47
CA ARG A 669 10.36 -6.49 18.36
C ARG A 669 10.97 -7.54 19.27
N GLU A 670 12.31 -7.65 19.28
CA GLU A 670 13.05 -8.57 20.17
C GLU A 670 12.77 -8.24 21.65
N GLN A 671 12.81 -6.96 22.04
CA GLN A 671 12.46 -6.51 23.40
C GLN A 671 11.00 -6.80 23.78
N LYS A 672 10.06 -6.57 22.86
CA LYS A 672 8.65 -6.88 23.12
C LYS A 672 8.42 -8.38 23.34
N HIS A 673 9.08 -9.22 22.56
CA HIS A 673 8.99 -10.67 22.70
C HIS A 673 9.68 -11.17 23.98
N ALA A 674 10.80 -10.56 24.38
CA ALA A 674 11.42 -10.81 25.67
C ALA A 674 10.50 -10.42 26.84
N GLY A 675 9.75 -9.33 26.72
CA GLY A 675 8.73 -8.93 27.70
C GLY A 675 7.56 -9.91 27.79
N GLU A 676 7.15 -10.53 26.67
CA GLU A 676 6.15 -11.62 26.67
C GLU A 676 6.66 -12.87 27.42
N LEU A 677 7.98 -13.06 27.48
CA LEU A 677 8.67 -14.13 28.22
C LEU A 677 8.99 -13.77 29.69
N GLY A 678 8.52 -12.62 30.18
CA GLY A 678 8.67 -12.22 31.59
C GLY A 678 9.98 -11.49 31.93
N LEU A 679 10.82 -11.16 30.95
CA LEU A 679 12.02 -10.34 31.19
C LEU A 679 11.62 -8.86 31.37
N PRO A 680 12.13 -8.16 32.40
CA PRO A 680 11.79 -6.76 32.62
C PRO A 680 12.32 -5.89 31.46
N ALA A 681 11.40 -5.39 30.64
CA ALA A 681 11.74 -4.42 29.61
C ALA A 681 11.83 -3.03 30.25
N ALA A 682 12.99 -2.37 30.14
CA ALA A 682 13.15 -1.00 30.60
C ALA A 682 12.24 -0.07 29.78
N THR A 683 11.14 0.39 30.38
CA THR A 683 10.13 1.25 29.73
C THR A 683 10.74 2.51 29.11
N GLY A 684 11.80 3.07 29.73
CA GLY A 684 12.56 4.20 29.18
C GLY A 684 13.27 3.89 27.86
N ALA A 685 13.89 2.71 27.73
CA ALA A 685 14.58 2.28 26.51
C ALA A 685 13.60 2.08 25.34
N LEU A 686 12.40 1.55 25.62
CA LEU A 686 11.34 1.41 24.62
C LEU A 686 10.76 2.76 24.18
N ARG A 687 10.66 3.75 25.07
CA ARG A 687 10.25 5.12 24.71
C ARG A 687 11.30 5.81 23.84
N LEU A 688 12.57 5.77 24.25
CA LEU A 688 13.68 6.32 23.46
C LEU A 688 13.75 5.66 22.08
N ASN A 689 13.67 4.33 22.01
CA ASN A 689 13.65 3.60 20.75
C ASN A 689 12.51 4.05 19.83
N LEU A 690 11.31 4.32 20.35
CA LEU A 690 10.20 4.82 19.53
C LEU A 690 10.49 6.22 18.98
N LEU A 691 11.03 7.12 19.80
CA LEU A 691 11.42 8.46 19.35
C LEU A 691 12.50 8.38 18.25
N LEU A 692 13.49 7.50 18.40
CA LEU A 692 14.51 7.28 17.39
C LEU A 692 13.94 6.67 16.10
N ILE A 693 12.96 5.77 16.17
CA ILE A 693 12.26 5.24 14.98
C ILE A 693 11.57 6.38 14.23
N LEU A 694 10.88 7.28 14.94
CA LEU A 694 10.20 8.43 14.33
C LEU A 694 11.19 9.41 13.71
N LEU A 695 12.26 9.77 14.42
CA LEU A 695 13.30 10.68 13.94
C LEU A 695 14.03 10.12 12.71
N VAL A 696 14.59 8.91 12.82
CA VAL A 696 15.31 8.26 11.72
C VAL A 696 14.36 7.97 10.55
N GLY A 697 13.11 7.59 10.84
CA GLY A 697 12.07 7.41 9.83
C GLY A 697 11.76 8.67 9.05
N ALA A 698 11.66 9.83 9.72
CA ALA A 698 11.44 11.12 9.08
C ALA A 698 12.65 11.54 8.22
N LEU A 699 13.87 11.38 8.72
CA LEU A 699 15.10 11.66 7.97
C LEU A 699 15.26 10.74 6.76
N LEU A 700 14.92 9.45 6.90
CA LEU A 700 14.92 8.47 5.83
C LEU A 700 13.90 8.85 4.75
N ALA A 701 12.67 9.20 5.15
CA ALA A 701 11.63 9.64 4.23
C ALA A 701 12.07 10.89 3.46
N ASN A 702 12.69 11.88 4.12
CA ASN A 702 13.23 13.07 3.47
C ASN A 702 14.39 12.76 2.53
N SER A 703 15.40 12.04 2.99
CA SER A 703 16.64 11.82 2.25
C SER A 703 16.50 10.86 1.07
N MET A 704 15.63 9.84 1.20
CA MET A 704 15.43 8.78 0.19
C MET A 704 14.04 8.84 -0.46
N ASN A 705 13.48 10.03 -0.64
CA ASN A 705 12.17 10.20 -1.26
C ASN A 705 12.18 9.93 -2.78
N PRO A 706 11.05 9.46 -3.37
CA PRO A 706 10.97 9.09 -4.79
C PRO A 706 10.98 10.28 -5.77
N ILE A 707 10.80 11.51 -5.27
CA ILE A 707 10.73 12.74 -6.08
C ILE A 707 12.14 13.20 -6.47
N SER A 708 13.02 13.36 -5.48
CA SER A 708 14.37 13.90 -5.68
C SER A 708 15.44 12.82 -5.89
N ASN A 709 15.14 11.53 -5.66
CA ASN A 709 16.09 10.43 -5.84
C ASN A 709 15.71 9.47 -6.98
N ALA A 710 16.66 8.59 -7.31
CA ALA A 710 16.42 7.44 -8.15
C ALA A 710 15.43 6.47 -7.47
N ARG A 711 14.45 5.99 -8.22
CA ARG A 711 13.33 5.19 -7.70
C ARG A 711 13.76 3.88 -7.07
N TYR A 712 14.84 3.26 -7.55
CA TYR A 712 15.34 2.02 -6.94
C TYR A 712 15.84 2.25 -5.51
N LEU A 713 16.44 3.42 -5.21
CA LEU A 713 16.89 3.77 -3.86
C LEU A 713 15.68 3.96 -2.94
N SER A 714 14.71 4.75 -3.38
CA SER A 714 13.47 4.96 -2.63
C SER A 714 12.68 3.68 -2.44
N GLY A 715 12.58 2.85 -3.48
CA GLY A 715 11.95 1.53 -3.43
C GLY A 715 12.64 0.59 -2.45
N THR A 716 13.98 0.59 -2.41
CA THR A 716 14.77 -0.16 -1.42
C THR A 716 14.47 0.30 0.00
N ALA A 717 14.41 1.62 0.23
CA ALA A 717 14.09 2.18 1.54
C ALA A 717 12.65 1.84 1.99
N ILE A 718 11.67 2.05 1.10
CA ILE A 718 10.24 1.80 1.38
C ILE A 718 9.98 0.33 1.63
N LEU A 719 10.45 -0.56 0.75
CA LEU A 719 10.24 -2.00 0.90
C LEU A 719 11.06 -2.58 2.05
N GLY A 720 12.25 -2.04 2.32
CA GLY A 720 13.07 -2.48 3.46
C GLY A 720 12.49 -2.07 4.80
N ALA A 721 12.07 -0.81 4.94
CA ALA A 721 11.32 -0.33 6.10
C ALA A 721 9.99 -1.08 6.25
N GLY A 722 9.26 -1.27 5.15
CA GLY A 722 8.02 -2.03 5.12
C GLY A 722 8.20 -3.47 5.59
N THR A 723 9.26 -4.15 5.14
CA THR A 723 9.61 -5.51 5.56
C THR A 723 9.84 -5.57 7.07
N ALA A 724 10.60 -4.61 7.61
CA ALA A 724 10.82 -4.49 9.05
C ALA A 724 9.52 -4.24 9.83
N LEU A 725 8.58 -3.48 9.25
CA LEU A 725 7.25 -3.22 9.82
C LEU A 725 6.25 -4.37 9.58
N GLY A 726 6.65 -5.44 8.87
CA GLY A 726 5.86 -6.66 8.70
C GLY A 726 5.04 -6.71 7.42
N LEU A 727 5.45 -5.99 6.37
CA LEU A 727 4.85 -6.05 5.03
C LEU A 727 4.81 -7.48 4.50
N PHE A 728 5.84 -8.29 4.73
CA PHE A 728 5.89 -9.69 4.29
C PHE A 728 5.65 -10.70 5.42
N ALA A 729 5.15 -10.26 6.58
CA ALA A 729 5.06 -11.09 7.77
C ALA A 729 4.15 -12.33 7.62
N THR A 730 3.20 -12.31 6.69
CA THR A 730 2.26 -13.42 6.45
C THR A 730 2.24 -13.80 4.98
N ARG A 731 1.87 -15.05 4.67
CA ARG A 731 1.75 -15.54 3.28
C ARG A 731 0.79 -14.68 2.45
N THR A 732 -0.36 -14.31 3.01
CA THR A 732 -1.32 -13.43 2.33
C THR A 732 -0.73 -12.06 2.00
N ARG A 733 -0.03 -11.44 2.96
CA ARG A 733 0.61 -10.15 2.70
C ARG A 733 1.74 -10.25 1.67
N PHE A 734 2.50 -11.34 1.66
CA PHE A 734 3.49 -11.59 0.62
C PHE A 734 2.84 -11.71 -0.76
N ARG A 735 1.77 -12.50 -0.90
CA ARG A 735 1.03 -12.63 -2.16
C ARG A 735 0.55 -11.29 -2.70
N ILE A 736 -0.11 -10.51 -1.84
CA ILE A 736 -0.60 -9.17 -2.19
C ILE A 736 0.57 -8.27 -2.59
N THR A 737 1.64 -8.25 -1.80
CA THR A 737 2.78 -7.37 -2.07
C THR A 737 3.54 -7.77 -3.33
N ALA A 738 3.71 -9.05 -3.62
CA ALA A 738 4.35 -9.55 -4.83
C ALA A 738 3.54 -9.16 -6.08
N GLY A 739 2.22 -9.37 -6.07
CA GLY A 739 1.33 -8.94 -7.15
C GLY A 739 1.32 -7.43 -7.32
N SER A 740 1.19 -6.67 -6.22
CA SER A 740 1.20 -5.20 -6.24
C SER A 740 2.56 -4.63 -6.65
N PHE A 741 3.67 -5.30 -6.34
CA PHE A 741 5.00 -4.88 -6.78
C PHE A 741 5.11 -4.94 -8.30
N LEU A 742 4.69 -6.05 -8.91
CA LEU A 742 4.72 -6.20 -10.36
C LEU A 742 3.76 -5.22 -11.05
N LEU A 743 2.55 -5.06 -10.53
CA LEU A 743 1.60 -4.05 -11.01
C LEU A 743 2.17 -2.62 -10.87
N GLY A 744 2.80 -2.34 -9.73
CA GLY A 744 3.45 -1.07 -9.47
C GLY A 744 4.57 -0.78 -10.47
N LEU A 745 5.36 -1.78 -10.82
CA LEU A 745 6.44 -1.68 -11.80
C LEU A 745 5.94 -1.46 -13.23
N LEU A 746 4.82 -2.07 -13.63
CA LEU A 746 4.33 -2.03 -15.01
C LEU A 746 3.33 -0.88 -15.29
N VAL A 747 2.63 -0.40 -14.26
CA VAL A 747 1.54 0.57 -14.42
C VAL A 747 1.80 1.83 -13.59
N ILE A 748 1.97 1.70 -12.28
CA ILE A 748 2.08 2.88 -11.40
C ILE A 748 3.37 3.66 -11.72
N PHE A 749 4.46 2.95 -12.01
CA PHE A 749 5.75 3.54 -12.27
C PHE A 749 5.77 4.43 -13.53
N PRO A 750 5.30 3.97 -14.71
CA PRO A 750 5.11 4.85 -15.87
C PRO A 750 4.27 6.10 -15.58
N LEU A 751 3.15 5.93 -14.89
CA LEU A 751 2.21 7.02 -14.64
C LEU A 751 2.80 8.07 -13.70
N ALA A 752 3.59 7.64 -12.71
CA ALA A 752 4.31 8.54 -11.81
C ALA A 752 5.47 9.29 -12.48
N ASP A 753 5.94 8.84 -13.66
CA ASP A 753 7.00 9.51 -14.43
C ASP A 753 6.47 10.70 -15.24
N ALA A 754 5.23 10.61 -15.73
CA ALA A 754 4.57 11.69 -16.47
C ALA A 754 4.49 13.01 -15.67
N PHE A 755 4.45 12.95 -14.34
CA PHE A 755 4.35 14.13 -13.46
C PHE A 755 5.71 14.74 -13.08
N ARG A 756 6.83 14.26 -13.64
CA ARG A 756 8.17 14.60 -13.12
C ARG A 756 8.87 15.78 -13.79
N TYR A 757 8.55 16.08 -15.05
CA TYR A 757 9.36 16.96 -15.90
C TYR A 757 8.74 18.33 -16.23
N GLY A 758 7.51 18.62 -15.77
CA GLY A 758 6.84 19.90 -16.03
C GLY A 758 5.96 20.38 -14.86
N ARG A 759 5.88 21.71 -14.65
CA ARG A 759 4.91 22.35 -13.74
C ARG A 759 3.51 22.43 -14.36
N GLU A 760 3.43 22.34 -15.67
CA GLU A 760 2.20 22.08 -16.40
C GLU A 760 2.10 20.57 -16.59
N ALA A 761 0.97 19.99 -16.16
CA ALA A 761 0.64 18.61 -16.45
C ALA A 761 0.38 18.49 -17.95
N ASP A 762 1.44 18.41 -18.73
CA ASP A 762 1.34 18.05 -20.14
C ASP A 762 0.94 16.57 -20.15
N PHE A 763 -0.37 16.31 -20.10
CA PHE A 763 -0.99 14.99 -20.18
C PHE A 763 -0.74 14.40 -21.58
N LYS A 764 0.52 14.22 -21.96
CA LYS A 764 0.86 13.17 -22.92
C LYS A 764 0.62 11.88 -22.17
N ALA A 765 -0.61 11.40 -22.28
CA ALA A 765 -1.07 10.12 -21.80
C ALA A 765 -0.22 9.02 -22.45
N THR A 766 0.98 8.77 -21.91
CA THR A 766 1.81 7.67 -22.37
C THR A 766 1.11 6.41 -21.92
N ASN A 767 0.54 5.70 -22.87
CA ASN A 767 -0.09 4.41 -22.63
C ASN A 767 0.88 3.52 -21.83
N PRO A 768 0.43 2.73 -20.83
CA PRO A 768 1.32 1.82 -20.08
C PRO A 768 2.17 0.90 -20.97
N ILE A 769 1.70 0.59 -22.18
CA ILE A 769 2.43 -0.22 -23.17
C ILE A 769 3.49 0.62 -23.90
N GLU A 770 3.22 1.89 -24.21
CA GLU A 770 4.22 2.82 -24.75
C GLU A 770 5.31 3.14 -23.72
N ALA A 771 4.96 3.13 -22.44
CA ALA A 771 5.94 3.29 -21.38
C ALA A 771 7.00 2.18 -21.35
N LEU A 772 6.72 1.00 -21.90
CA LEU A 772 7.71 -0.07 -22.07
C LEU A 772 8.78 0.24 -23.12
N ILE A 773 8.61 1.32 -23.91
CA ILE A 773 9.61 1.87 -24.82
C ILE A 773 10.40 3.02 -24.16
N SER A 774 10.03 3.45 -22.96
CA SER A 774 10.73 4.52 -22.27
C SER A 774 12.20 4.15 -21.95
N PRO A 775 13.09 5.15 -21.75
CA PRO A 775 14.47 4.96 -21.31
C PRO A 775 14.63 4.07 -20.07
N ASP A 776 13.58 3.89 -19.27
CA ASP A 776 13.62 3.04 -18.09
C ASP A 776 13.67 1.54 -18.41
N TYR A 777 13.27 1.12 -19.62
CA TYR A 777 13.23 -0.29 -20.05
C TYR A 777 14.29 -0.63 -21.11
N ASP A 778 15.49 -0.06 -20.96
CA ASP A 778 16.62 -0.24 -21.88
C ASP A 778 17.39 -1.57 -21.72
N SER A 779 17.07 -2.36 -20.69
CA SER A 779 17.82 -3.56 -20.30
C SER A 779 17.97 -4.61 -21.40
N PHE A 780 16.92 -4.91 -22.16
CA PHE A 780 17.04 -5.87 -23.27
C PHE A 780 17.95 -5.35 -24.38
N GLY A 781 17.82 -4.07 -24.75
CA GLY A 781 18.71 -3.45 -25.74
C GLY A 781 20.18 -3.44 -25.29
N GLN A 782 20.44 -3.37 -23.98
CA GLN A 782 21.78 -3.48 -23.41
C GLN A 782 22.35 -4.90 -23.49
N LEU A 783 21.53 -5.95 -23.44
CA LEU A 783 22.00 -7.32 -23.71
C LEU A 783 22.50 -7.44 -25.16
N VAL A 784 21.73 -6.92 -26.12
CA VAL A 784 22.07 -6.96 -27.55
C VAL A 784 23.34 -6.14 -27.83
N ASN A 785 23.40 -4.91 -27.31
CA ASN A 785 24.53 -4.03 -27.57
C ASN A 785 25.79 -4.45 -26.82
N GLY A 786 25.67 -4.95 -25.58
CA GLY A 786 26.82 -5.47 -24.86
C GLY A 786 27.40 -6.71 -25.52
N TYR A 787 26.55 -7.57 -26.12
CA TYR A 787 27.02 -8.70 -26.93
C TYR A 787 27.82 -8.19 -28.13
N LEU A 788 27.29 -7.21 -28.86
CA LEU A 788 28.02 -6.60 -29.98
C LEU A 788 29.37 -6.01 -29.55
N VAL A 789 29.41 -5.32 -28.41
CA VAL A 789 30.63 -4.71 -27.88
C VAL A 789 31.66 -5.79 -27.53
N ALA A 790 31.24 -6.88 -26.88
CA ALA A 790 32.12 -7.99 -26.55
C ALA A 790 32.76 -8.63 -27.80
N GLU A 791 31.95 -8.86 -28.83
CA GLU A 791 32.41 -9.53 -30.06
C GLU A 791 33.24 -8.62 -30.96
N ARG A 792 32.93 -7.31 -31.06
CA ARG A 792 33.66 -6.37 -31.93
C ARG A 792 34.90 -5.75 -31.28
N ALA A 793 34.80 -5.32 -30.02
CA ALA A 793 35.87 -4.58 -29.34
C ALA A 793 36.85 -5.50 -28.59
N GLY A 794 36.51 -6.79 -28.45
CA GLY A 794 37.25 -7.76 -27.66
C GLY A 794 36.91 -7.68 -26.17
N MET A 795 36.67 -8.84 -25.57
CA MET A 795 36.43 -8.96 -24.13
C MET A 795 37.75 -9.03 -23.37
N ILE A 796 37.92 -8.24 -22.31
CA ILE A 796 39.01 -8.40 -21.33
C ILE A 796 38.43 -9.08 -20.09
N PRO A 797 38.64 -10.40 -19.89
CA PRO A 797 38.05 -11.14 -18.79
C PRO A 797 38.34 -10.50 -17.43
N GLY A 798 37.31 -10.37 -16.60
CA GLY A 798 37.40 -9.84 -15.24
C GLY A 798 37.71 -8.33 -15.10
N ARG A 799 37.93 -7.58 -16.19
CA ARG A 799 38.30 -6.14 -16.10
C ARG A 799 37.23 -5.33 -15.36
N GLN A 800 35.96 -5.51 -15.74
CA GLN A 800 34.87 -4.76 -15.12
C GLN A 800 34.63 -5.20 -13.67
N LEU A 801 34.69 -6.50 -13.38
CA LEU A 801 34.58 -7.05 -12.03
C LEU A 801 35.69 -6.56 -11.10
N LEU A 802 36.92 -6.41 -11.57
CA LEU A 802 38.02 -5.85 -10.79
C LEU A 802 37.69 -4.42 -10.32
N GLY A 803 37.07 -3.63 -11.19
CA GLY A 803 36.54 -2.31 -10.86
C GLY A 803 35.56 -2.33 -9.69
N VAL A 804 34.67 -3.34 -9.66
CA VAL A 804 33.67 -3.52 -8.59
C VAL A 804 34.34 -3.87 -7.26
N PHE A 805 35.26 -4.83 -7.25
CA PHE A 805 35.96 -5.22 -6.01
C PHE A 805 36.85 -4.10 -5.46
N LEU A 806 37.47 -3.32 -6.35
CA LEU A 806 38.34 -2.19 -6.01
C LEU A 806 37.63 -0.84 -6.22
N PHE A 807 36.30 -0.80 -6.05
CA PHE A 807 35.51 0.42 -6.32
C PHE A 807 35.98 1.62 -5.47
N ALA A 808 36.54 1.35 -4.30
CA ALA A 808 37.02 2.36 -3.37
C ALA A 808 38.33 3.04 -3.80
N VAL A 809 39.11 2.41 -4.70
CA VAL A 809 40.37 2.98 -5.20
C VAL A 809 40.06 4.24 -6.03
N PRO A 810 40.58 5.42 -5.66
CA PRO A 810 40.38 6.65 -6.42
C PRO A 810 41.05 6.58 -7.80
N ARG A 811 40.45 7.25 -8.79
CA ARG A 811 41.03 7.33 -10.15
C ARG A 811 42.44 7.94 -10.17
N LYS A 812 42.82 8.77 -9.18
CA LYS A 812 44.19 9.31 -9.04
C LYS A 812 45.28 8.26 -8.78
N ILE A 813 44.91 7.08 -8.27
CA ILE A 813 45.82 5.96 -7.99
C ILE A 813 45.72 4.91 -9.09
N TRP A 814 44.55 4.79 -9.73
CA TRP A 814 44.29 3.87 -10.82
C TRP A 814 43.64 4.65 -11.99
N ASP A 815 44.49 5.27 -12.81
CA ASP A 815 44.04 6.18 -13.87
C ASP A 815 43.18 5.46 -14.92
N ASP A 816 43.54 4.24 -15.29
CA ASP A 816 42.81 3.40 -16.26
C ASP A 816 41.69 2.55 -15.64
N LYS A 817 41.24 2.90 -14.42
CA LYS A 817 40.13 2.21 -13.73
C LYS A 817 38.91 2.10 -14.65
N PRO A 818 38.32 0.90 -14.78
CA PRO A 818 37.14 0.69 -15.61
C PRO A 818 36.02 1.68 -15.28
N VAL A 819 35.30 2.10 -16.32
CA VAL A 819 34.04 2.83 -16.19
C VAL A 819 32.88 1.84 -16.06
N ASP A 820 31.74 2.30 -15.54
CA ASP A 820 30.52 1.50 -15.46
C ASP A 820 30.22 0.78 -16.78
N SER A 821 29.80 -0.49 -16.72
CA SER A 821 29.57 -1.30 -17.92
C SER A 821 28.54 -0.67 -18.88
N GLY A 822 27.53 0.02 -18.36
CA GLY A 822 26.56 0.77 -19.18
C GLY A 822 27.21 1.96 -19.90
N ILE A 823 28.14 2.66 -19.24
CA ILE A 823 28.94 3.75 -19.84
C ILE A 823 29.91 3.18 -20.89
N LEU A 824 30.53 2.03 -20.62
CA LEU A 824 31.38 1.34 -21.59
C LEU A 824 30.60 1.05 -22.88
N ILE A 825 29.43 0.42 -22.77
CA ILE A 825 28.59 0.12 -23.93
C ILE A 825 28.20 1.43 -24.64
N ALA A 826 27.77 2.45 -23.92
CA ALA A 826 27.39 3.74 -24.49
C ALA A 826 28.53 4.40 -25.28
N ASN A 827 29.75 4.40 -24.72
CA ASN A 827 30.92 5.02 -25.32
C ASN A 827 31.34 4.29 -26.59
N VAL A 828 31.42 2.96 -26.57
CA VAL A 828 31.76 2.16 -27.76
C VAL A 828 30.70 2.32 -28.85
N ARG A 829 29.43 2.48 -28.47
CA ARG A 829 28.31 2.70 -29.39
C ARG A 829 28.15 4.16 -29.83
N GLY A 830 28.92 5.08 -29.27
CA GLY A 830 28.85 6.52 -29.55
C GLY A 830 27.47 7.12 -29.25
N TYR A 831 26.88 6.79 -28.11
CA TYR A 831 25.61 7.38 -27.67
C TYR A 831 25.83 8.73 -26.98
N PRO A 832 24.91 9.71 -27.16
CA PRO A 832 24.99 11.00 -26.48
C PRO A 832 24.67 10.90 -24.98
N PHE A 833 23.97 9.83 -24.59
CA PHE A 833 23.58 9.56 -23.21
C PHE A 833 24.27 8.29 -22.71
N THR A 834 24.99 8.39 -21.59
CA THR A 834 25.86 7.32 -21.09
C THR A 834 25.35 6.61 -19.84
N ASN A 835 24.34 7.16 -19.16
CA ASN A 835 23.76 6.57 -17.95
C ASN A 835 22.73 5.48 -18.28
N LEU A 836 23.21 4.39 -18.87
CA LEU A 836 22.41 3.26 -19.34
C LEU A 836 22.46 2.10 -18.36
N SER A 837 21.50 1.19 -18.46
CA SER A 837 21.54 -0.05 -17.69
C SER A 837 22.66 -0.99 -18.16
N ALA A 838 23.05 -1.90 -17.29
CA ALA A 838 23.96 -3.00 -17.61
C ALA A 838 23.48 -4.21 -16.81
N PRO A 839 22.47 -4.93 -17.31
CA PRO A 839 21.88 -6.01 -16.55
C PRO A 839 22.91 -7.05 -16.13
N LEU A 840 22.70 -7.70 -14.98
CA LEU A 840 23.67 -8.66 -14.43
C LEU A 840 24.08 -9.77 -15.44
N TRP A 841 23.17 -10.13 -16.34
CA TRP A 841 23.42 -11.03 -17.46
C TRP A 841 24.55 -10.55 -18.37
N ILE A 842 24.50 -9.29 -18.82
CA ILE A 842 25.53 -8.76 -19.70
C ILE A 842 26.82 -8.46 -18.94
N GLU A 843 26.74 -8.10 -17.64
CA GLU A 843 27.92 -7.96 -16.79
C GLU A 843 28.72 -9.27 -16.70
N PHE A 844 28.08 -10.41 -16.42
CA PHE A 844 28.80 -11.68 -16.42
C PHE A 844 29.33 -12.05 -17.80
N TYR A 845 28.57 -11.77 -18.87
CA TYR A 845 29.03 -12.01 -20.23
C TYR A 845 30.26 -11.16 -20.58
N LEU A 846 30.27 -9.87 -20.26
CA LEU A 846 31.40 -8.97 -20.53
C LEU A 846 32.67 -9.31 -19.72
N ASN A 847 32.57 -10.10 -18.65
CA ASN A 847 33.70 -10.46 -17.81
C ASN A 847 34.22 -11.87 -18.03
N GLY A 848 33.53 -12.73 -18.77
CA GLY A 848 33.96 -14.11 -18.99
C GLY A 848 33.07 -14.92 -19.95
N GLY A 849 32.35 -14.24 -20.82
CA GLY A 849 31.50 -14.81 -21.86
C GLY A 849 30.40 -15.72 -21.30
N TRP A 850 30.04 -16.74 -22.08
CA TRP A 850 29.02 -17.71 -21.71
C TRP A 850 29.35 -18.49 -20.44
N ILE A 851 30.62 -18.80 -20.19
CA ILE A 851 31.06 -19.58 -19.03
C ILE A 851 30.73 -18.83 -17.74
N LEU A 852 31.16 -17.58 -17.63
CA LEU A 852 30.92 -16.78 -16.43
C LEU A 852 29.44 -16.43 -16.28
N LEU A 853 28.71 -16.22 -17.37
CA LEU A 853 27.25 -16.05 -17.34
C LEU A 853 26.55 -17.26 -16.71
N ILE A 854 26.85 -18.48 -17.18
CA ILE A 854 26.20 -19.71 -16.71
C ILE A 854 26.59 -19.98 -15.26
N LEU A 855 27.89 -20.00 -14.94
CA LEU A 855 28.37 -20.28 -13.59
C LEU A 855 27.97 -19.21 -12.59
N GLY A 856 28.02 -17.94 -12.99
CA GLY A 856 27.61 -16.79 -12.17
C GLY A 856 26.13 -16.82 -11.84
N MET A 857 25.26 -17.05 -12.84
CA MET A 857 23.81 -17.15 -12.62
C MET A 857 23.43 -18.41 -11.83
N PHE A 858 24.08 -19.55 -12.10
CA PHE A 858 23.88 -20.77 -11.31
C PHE A 858 24.24 -20.58 -9.85
N GLY A 859 25.44 -20.03 -9.58
CA GLY A 859 25.90 -19.74 -8.21
C GLY A 859 25.00 -18.73 -7.50
N LEU A 860 24.54 -17.70 -8.22
CA LEU A 860 23.58 -16.72 -7.70
C LEU A 860 22.24 -17.39 -7.33
N GLY A 861 21.71 -18.23 -8.21
CA GLY A 861 20.47 -18.98 -7.98
C GLY A 861 20.56 -19.89 -6.75
N TRP A 862 21.65 -20.66 -6.65
CA TRP A 862 21.93 -21.52 -5.50
C TRP A 862 22.03 -20.73 -4.19
N TRP A 863 22.81 -19.64 -4.18
CA TRP A 863 23.05 -18.84 -2.98
C TRP A 863 21.80 -18.09 -2.50
N LEU A 864 21.09 -17.44 -3.42
CA LEU A 864 19.90 -16.65 -3.07
C LEU A 864 18.73 -17.54 -2.65
N HIS A 865 18.55 -18.69 -3.29
CA HIS A 865 17.53 -19.65 -2.89
C HIS A 865 17.77 -20.14 -1.44
N ARG A 866 19.03 -20.45 -1.10
CA ARG A 866 19.43 -20.84 0.26
C ARG A 866 19.17 -19.74 1.30
N ILE A 867 19.35 -18.47 0.93
CA ILE A 867 19.01 -17.35 1.82
C ILE A 867 17.49 -17.24 1.98
N ASP A 868 16.72 -17.36 0.89
CA ASP A 868 15.27 -17.27 0.90
C ASP A 868 14.61 -18.39 1.74
N THR A 869 15.14 -19.61 1.70
CA THR A 869 14.66 -20.70 2.60
C THR A 869 14.95 -20.37 4.07
N GLY A 870 16.06 -19.70 4.37
CA GLY A 870 16.35 -19.15 5.69
C GLY A 870 15.39 -18.03 6.11
N ILE A 871 15.02 -17.14 5.19
CA ILE A 871 14.07 -16.05 5.40
C ILE A 871 12.67 -16.59 5.76
N GLU A 872 12.18 -17.58 5.04
CA GLU A 872 10.88 -18.21 5.31
C GLU A 872 10.84 -18.80 6.73
N ARG A 873 11.94 -19.45 7.17
CA ARG A 873 12.06 -19.97 8.54
C ARG A 873 12.06 -18.85 9.58
N GLN A 874 12.80 -17.77 9.35
CA GLN A 874 12.86 -16.63 10.28
C GLN A 874 11.50 -15.92 10.41
N PHE A 875 10.74 -15.81 9.32
CA PHE A 875 9.38 -15.29 9.42
C PHE A 875 8.47 -16.20 10.25
N ASN A 876 8.63 -17.52 10.17
CA ASN A 876 7.84 -18.47 10.96
C ASN A 876 8.21 -18.46 12.45
N THR A 877 9.45 -18.17 12.81
CA THR A 877 9.90 -18.16 14.22
C THR A 877 9.83 -16.79 14.89
N ALA A 878 10.28 -15.72 14.22
CA ALA A 878 10.44 -14.39 14.81
C ALA A 878 9.52 -13.33 14.18
N GLY A 879 8.73 -13.67 13.16
CA GLY A 879 7.84 -12.73 12.47
C GLY A 879 8.55 -11.60 11.69
N MET A 880 9.88 -11.65 11.59
CA MET A 880 10.75 -10.71 10.87
C MET A 880 12.02 -11.45 10.42
N PRO A 881 12.55 -11.18 9.21
CA PRO A 881 13.79 -11.79 8.76
C PRO A 881 15.00 -11.01 9.29
N ALA A 882 16.20 -11.50 8.98
CA ALA A 882 17.44 -10.86 9.37
C ALA A 882 17.57 -9.44 8.80
N LEU A 883 18.44 -8.63 9.41
CA LEU A 883 18.69 -7.23 9.03
C LEU A 883 18.99 -7.08 7.54
N LEU A 884 19.94 -7.87 7.02
CA LEU A 884 20.30 -7.88 5.60
C LEU A 884 19.15 -8.36 4.72
N SER A 885 18.41 -9.38 5.16
CA SER A 885 17.23 -9.90 4.44
C SER A 885 16.06 -8.93 4.38
N CYS A 886 16.05 -7.88 5.21
CA CYS A 886 15.09 -6.79 5.07
C CYS A 886 15.47 -5.82 3.95
N VAL A 887 16.75 -5.71 3.58
CA VAL A 887 17.22 -4.64 2.66
C VAL A 887 17.70 -5.19 1.32
N LEU A 888 18.55 -6.21 1.35
CA LEU A 888 19.24 -6.74 0.17
C LEU A 888 18.31 -7.26 -0.94
N PRO A 889 17.16 -7.92 -0.68
CA PRO A 889 16.26 -8.32 -1.76
C PRO A 889 15.85 -7.12 -2.63
N PHE A 890 15.49 -6.01 -2.01
CA PHE A 890 15.00 -4.83 -2.75
C PHE A 890 16.14 -4.05 -3.40
N TYR A 891 17.30 -4.01 -2.74
CA TYR A 891 18.53 -3.47 -3.33
C TYR A 891 18.99 -4.30 -4.55
N MET A 892 18.63 -5.58 -4.62
CA MET A 892 18.91 -6.45 -5.77
C MET A 892 18.32 -5.90 -7.08
N MET A 893 17.28 -5.06 -7.05
CA MET A 893 16.75 -4.44 -8.28
C MET A 893 17.81 -3.64 -9.03
N ILE A 894 18.69 -2.90 -8.34
CA ILE A 894 19.79 -2.20 -9.02
C ILE A 894 20.94 -3.15 -9.38
N LEU A 895 21.16 -4.22 -8.61
CA LEU A 895 22.15 -5.24 -8.96
C LEU A 895 21.75 -6.04 -10.22
N LEU A 896 20.45 -6.20 -10.46
CA LEU A 896 19.91 -6.89 -11.63
C LEU A 896 19.87 -5.98 -12.86
N ARG A 897 19.56 -4.69 -12.68
CA ARG A 897 19.38 -3.72 -13.75
C ARG A 897 20.65 -2.93 -14.08
N GLY A 898 21.28 -2.32 -13.07
CA GLY A 898 22.34 -1.34 -13.24
C GLY A 898 23.75 -1.95 -13.24
N SER A 899 24.73 -1.11 -13.60
CA SER A 899 26.16 -1.45 -13.49
C SER A 899 26.51 -1.87 -12.07
N LEU A 900 27.24 -2.99 -11.94
CA LEU A 900 27.69 -3.48 -10.63
C LEU A 900 28.60 -2.46 -9.92
N LEU A 901 29.41 -1.73 -10.69
CA LEU A 901 30.33 -0.72 -10.16
C LEU A 901 29.55 0.46 -9.53
N GLN A 902 28.49 0.92 -10.18
CA GLN A 902 27.59 1.96 -9.67
C GLN A 902 26.91 1.53 -8.35
N ALA A 903 26.57 0.25 -8.23
CA ALA A 903 25.93 -0.30 -7.04
C ALA A 903 26.91 -0.61 -5.89
N ALA A 904 28.20 -0.79 -6.17
CA ALA A 904 29.20 -1.29 -5.22
C ALA A 904 29.26 -0.46 -3.91
N SER A 905 29.22 0.87 -4.01
CA SER A 905 29.36 1.74 -2.82
C SER A 905 28.21 1.59 -1.83
N PHE A 906 26.96 1.56 -2.30
CA PHE A 906 25.81 1.39 -1.41
C PHE A 906 25.80 -0.03 -0.82
N LEU A 907 26.12 -1.05 -1.63
CA LEU A 907 26.25 -2.42 -1.15
C LEU A 907 27.30 -2.54 -0.04
N PHE A 908 28.46 -1.90 -0.20
CA PHE A 908 29.50 -1.86 0.81
C PHE A 908 28.97 -1.31 2.15
N PHE A 909 28.30 -0.15 2.14
CA PHE A 909 27.76 0.43 3.38
C PHE A 909 26.63 -0.40 4.00
N ILE A 910 25.78 -1.05 3.19
CA ILE A 910 24.78 -2.01 3.69
C ILE A 910 25.48 -3.12 4.49
N LEU A 911 26.53 -3.72 3.93
CA LEU A 911 27.26 -4.83 4.55
C LEU A 911 28.03 -4.38 5.80
N VAL A 912 28.73 -3.25 5.74
CA VAL A 912 29.53 -2.71 6.86
C VAL A 912 28.64 -2.36 8.05
N PHE A 913 27.55 -1.60 7.85
CA PHE A 913 26.68 -1.23 8.96
C PHE A 913 25.93 -2.44 9.52
N ALA A 914 25.54 -3.40 8.68
CA ALA A 914 24.95 -4.64 9.16
C ALA A 914 25.93 -5.50 9.97
N ALA A 915 27.20 -5.57 9.55
CA ALA A 915 28.26 -6.28 10.25
C ALA A 915 28.58 -5.61 11.60
N PHE A 916 28.64 -4.27 11.64
CA PHE A 916 28.88 -3.50 12.85
C PHE A 916 27.86 -3.81 13.96
N LEU A 917 26.58 -3.90 13.61
CA LEU A 917 25.48 -4.17 14.55
C LEU A 917 25.43 -5.61 15.08
N ARG A 918 26.16 -6.55 14.46
CA ARG A 918 26.12 -7.96 14.82
C ARG A 918 26.84 -8.19 16.15
N ARG A 919 26.13 -8.77 17.13
CA ARG A 919 26.74 -9.13 18.42
C ARG A 919 27.79 -10.22 18.24
N SER A 920 29.02 -9.97 18.67
CA SER A 920 30.10 -10.99 18.67
C SER A 920 29.72 -12.12 19.64
N SER A 921 29.97 -13.35 19.23
CA SER A 921 29.66 -14.58 19.97
C SER A 921 30.49 -14.81 21.24
N ALA A 922 31.23 -13.81 21.71
CA ALA A 922 32.36 -13.99 22.63
C ALA A 922 32.10 -13.73 24.12
N ASN A 923 30.88 -13.42 24.58
CA ASN A 923 30.59 -13.31 26.03
C ASN A 923 29.58 -14.38 26.51
N PRO A 924 30.06 -15.50 27.06
CA PRO A 924 29.23 -16.54 27.69
C PRO A 924 28.68 -16.14 29.07
N GLU A 925 29.06 -14.99 29.62
CA GLU A 925 28.80 -14.64 31.03
C GLU A 925 27.32 -14.53 31.42
N MET A 926 26.40 -14.37 30.46
CA MET A 926 24.97 -14.27 30.77
C MET A 926 24.28 -15.63 30.97
N LEU A 927 24.92 -16.74 30.57
CA LEU A 927 24.37 -18.09 30.75
C LEU A 927 24.72 -18.69 32.12
N ASP A 928 25.82 -18.25 32.74
CA ASP A 928 26.20 -18.68 34.09
C ASP A 928 25.28 -18.13 35.19
N GLY A 929 24.68 -16.95 34.96
CA GLY A 929 23.72 -16.37 35.91
C GLY A 929 22.41 -17.15 36.02
N ILE A 930 21.99 -17.84 34.95
CA ILE A 930 20.78 -18.66 34.95
C ILE A 930 21.07 -20.05 35.53
N ALA A 931 22.26 -20.60 35.29
CA ALA A 931 22.68 -21.89 35.86
C ALA A 931 22.95 -21.83 37.38
N ARG A 932 23.37 -20.67 37.91
CA ARG A 932 23.60 -20.50 39.37
C ARG A 932 22.32 -20.25 40.17
N ALA A 933 21.23 -19.81 39.55
CA ALA A 933 19.97 -19.57 40.23
C ALA A 933 19.15 -20.86 40.51
N SER A 934 19.50 -21.99 39.90
CA SER A 934 18.81 -23.28 40.07
C SER A 934 19.42 -24.22 41.11
N HIS A 935 20.46 -23.80 41.82
CA HIS A 935 21.09 -24.58 42.89
C HIS A 935 21.15 -23.78 44.19
N ASP A 936 19.99 -23.56 44.81
CA ASP A 936 19.90 -23.30 46.24
C ASP A 936 19.70 -24.67 46.94
N PRO A 937 20.68 -25.20 47.70
CA PRO A 937 20.66 -26.57 48.23
C PRO A 937 19.91 -26.67 49.57
N ARG A 938 18.83 -25.91 49.75
CA ARG A 938 17.97 -26.05 50.92
C ARG A 938 16.58 -26.48 50.46
N VAL A 939 16.09 -27.56 51.08
CA VAL A 939 14.77 -28.17 50.93
C VAL A 939 14.67 -29.23 49.82
N PHE A 940 14.98 -30.50 50.16
CA PHE A 940 13.99 -31.58 50.31
C PHE A 940 14.72 -32.91 50.60
N GLU A 941 14.71 -33.33 51.87
CA GLU A 941 14.95 -34.74 52.23
C GLU A 941 13.80 -35.60 51.66
N LEU A 942 14.15 -36.59 50.85
CA LEU A 942 13.24 -37.62 50.35
C LEU A 942 13.23 -38.78 51.33
N ALA A 943 12.06 -39.08 51.90
CA ALA A 943 11.83 -40.26 52.70
C ALA A 943 11.85 -41.53 51.84
N ASP A 944 12.56 -42.56 52.31
CA ASP A 944 12.64 -43.89 51.73
C ASP A 944 11.26 -44.53 51.53
N ARG A 945 11.03 -45.13 50.34
CA ARG A 945 9.94 -46.07 50.10
C ARG A 945 10.46 -47.51 50.12
N PRO A 946 9.71 -48.47 50.68
CA PRO A 946 10.15 -49.85 50.83
C PRO A 946 10.09 -50.59 49.49
N LYS A 947 11.04 -51.53 49.32
CA LYS A 947 11.11 -52.47 48.21
C LYS A 947 10.02 -53.52 48.34
N GLU A 948 9.09 -53.58 47.38
CA GLU A 948 8.27 -54.76 47.15
C GLU A 948 8.81 -55.54 45.94
N ASN A 949 9.20 -56.78 46.22
CA ASN A 949 9.59 -57.79 45.27
C ASN A 949 8.38 -58.22 44.43
N HIS A 950 8.54 -58.32 43.11
CA HIS A 950 7.83 -59.36 42.38
C HIS A 950 8.71 -60.07 41.35
N VAL A 951 8.61 -61.38 41.43
CA VAL A 951 9.30 -62.46 40.73
C VAL A 951 8.73 -62.64 39.32
N ARG A 952 9.57 -63.21 38.43
CA ARG A 952 9.30 -63.65 37.05
C ARG A 952 8.00 -64.46 36.87
N ALA A 953 7.35 -64.28 35.73
CA ALA A 953 7.12 -65.31 34.71
C ALA A 953 7.00 -64.63 33.34
#